data_AF-A0A815U2V7-F1
#
_entry.id   AF-A0A815U2V7-F1
#
_cell.length_a   1.000
_cell.length_b   1.000
_cell.length_c   1.000
_cell.angle_alpha   90.00
_cell.angle_beta   90.00
_cell.angle_gamma   90.00
#
_symmetry.space_group_name_H-M   'P 1'
#
loop_
_entity.id
_entity.type
_entity.pdbx_description
1 polymer ?
#
loop_
_entity_poly.entity_id
_entity_poly.type
_entity_poly.pdbx_seq_one_letter_code
_entity_poly.pdbx_strand_id
1 'polypeptide(L)'
;DVQQINNFINNGLDTIHELLHLKSKCSLYRDLLTDSIIYCFLPLIDFNKILGSVDHQQYKFPLTTVNIDSIVGLPKPKDIDIRNIESNEEFLFRFIQQINEWFDWFDRFIDIFQYIIDWLKNHNVNYSNQLFIDLLNIRYDSKMTFIEMRIIIDRILKILQPFKDLQHLCYLFNCLISLEILNPGTLNIQDNTMKFLTELKRFQPNNTFTVEGRTTYEHIIYISDRQQVQWSLVSENYPCHIKLEYRIHGMNNQYEILYQKENIPIHKNVLHGQFESQRNGQLLITINNKNSSTSRIIWYQIKSISLSTCHLFDGIFNIYYNKYYHETSQMISEQDFSQLLDEVFDFINKLLNGNLSLRAMTELRTIFYDKNINIREEVKKLYTNCLNKQNNNRTNISTNTLVQIPVIHSNEKEIEQVCKWLQIYQYYTHLNVIMKCIEKFDILSLDNEEEIIIHLRHLSNNENCSLRDITQAYQILQDCFQNLTHQHLQLVKTIVEYSNVIQMMKKFDLYSTNGRRHFQELRDNLTTQFQLQELNNMILNSLIITYTLIEPFIFKAKNFNDFIYRLAQLSNLEENSLNHIKVINDNISIVTMWLSTEETTVLDNALITMEHLYKNGIVNIYLRHLTRKSSYYEISYSIDRIQNKIKKVKNENNQKEQIENNDEIKIKKIQFLLSMSDIDDHKRQLTFCNVDVQQNLIYKKVLIDGQLKLLKTIENIYDIFTKLELAGHPDYQLRDEHYEIHFQQIHTDSMLIDLRSHQNARLENGIHIRIQNLQSIYYTLQTTYDMWIQNLKKYRQECSLLKLYSNREIMVLIILLRKSNISNSIRNHFLKNLFSFNDLNNENEEEEEEKLTIHCLEHYLRSLRILQINLTRNQLIELYQKHRIEIRLNTDMYLKKLSEFLRDLFKYDEKIFQQKQIHNENQQFLVNINRSSSITNQLSFTHDFDLDTYCILLNIFENQLPSSYQILWCSNTTDEDIHLFFSRIRTFSSLTFVILDIDKMHYRLRELLLHEQDLLTREQNKHGRVFYFSHELITNRKGLREFHIPAKYKNPNQTYQHLINLFKEHHIIPSQIQIIYGKAGIGKYISNARLWTCSALFRRSAVSGLFSNYSLIYTTNGS
;
A
#
# COMPACT_ATOMS: atom_id res chain seq x y z
N ASP A 1 -43.49 13.43 30.08
CA ASP A 1 -42.62 14.30 30.91
C ASP A 1 -42.00 13.57 32.10
N VAL A 2 -42.76 13.13 33.12
CA VAL A 2 -42.18 12.44 34.31
C VAL A 2 -41.37 11.18 33.96
N GLN A 3 -41.83 10.35 33.02
CA GLN A 3 -41.11 9.14 32.62
C GLN A 3 -39.82 9.44 31.83
N GLN A 4 -39.79 10.55 31.07
CA GLN A 4 -38.58 11.00 30.37
C GLN A 4 -37.58 11.58 31.37
N ILE A 5 -38.05 12.32 32.38
CA ILE A 5 -37.22 12.82 33.49
C ILE A 5 -36.64 11.66 34.29
N ASN A 6 -37.44 10.63 34.63
CA ASN A 6 -36.96 9.45 35.33
C ASN A 6 -35.94 8.64 34.50
N ASN A 7 -36.16 8.51 33.20
CA ASN A 7 -35.19 7.85 32.31
C ASN A 7 -33.89 8.66 32.21
N PHE A 8 -33.97 9.99 32.15
CA PHE A 8 -32.80 10.87 32.16
C PHE A 8 -32.02 10.77 33.47
N ILE A 9 -32.72 10.76 34.62
CA ILE A 9 -32.12 10.57 35.94
C ILE A 9 -31.47 9.20 36.06
N ASN A 10 -32.15 8.12 35.66
CA ASN A 10 -31.58 6.77 35.73
C ASN A 10 -30.36 6.62 34.83
N ASN A 11 -30.40 7.14 33.60
CA ASN A 11 -29.25 7.12 32.70
C ASN A 11 -28.08 7.94 33.27
N GLY A 12 -28.34 9.10 33.90
CA GLY A 12 -27.33 9.91 34.57
C GLY A 12 -26.69 9.16 35.75
N LEU A 13 -27.51 8.50 36.57
CA LEU A 13 -27.05 7.68 37.69
C LEU A 13 -26.22 6.47 37.24
N ASP A 14 -26.67 5.75 36.21
CA ASP A 14 -25.94 4.61 35.62
C ASP A 14 -24.60 5.07 35.03
N THR A 15 -24.58 6.23 34.36
CA THR A 15 -23.35 6.82 33.81
C THR A 15 -22.35 7.16 34.92
N ILE A 16 -22.82 7.76 36.02
CA ILE A 16 -21.95 8.08 37.17
C ILE A 16 -21.50 6.80 37.90
N HIS A 17 -22.35 5.78 37.97
CA HIS A 17 -21.98 4.48 38.50
C HIS A 17 -20.88 3.81 37.65
N GLU A 18 -21.00 3.84 36.31
CA GLU A 18 -19.96 3.32 35.41
C GLU A 18 -18.65 4.13 35.49
N LEU A 19 -18.74 5.45 35.67
CA LEU A 19 -17.60 6.34 35.91
C LEU A 19 -16.85 5.98 37.20
N LEU A 20 -17.57 5.81 38.31
CA LEU A 20 -16.96 5.48 39.60
C LEU A 20 -16.46 4.03 39.68
N HIS A 21 -16.81 3.18 38.71
CA HIS A 21 -16.21 1.86 38.54
C HIS A 21 -15.08 1.83 37.49
N LEU A 22 -14.69 3.00 36.96
CA LEU A 22 -13.69 3.13 35.90
C LEU A 22 -13.99 2.28 34.64
N LYS A 23 -15.27 1.97 34.42
CA LYS A 23 -15.80 1.18 33.29
C LYS A 23 -16.28 2.03 32.13
N SER A 24 -16.28 3.35 32.30
CA SER A 24 -16.63 4.30 31.24
C SER A 24 -15.43 4.63 30.34
N LYS A 25 -15.74 5.19 29.18
CA LYS A 25 -14.78 5.51 28.11
C LYS A 25 -13.88 6.68 28.51
N CYS A 26 -12.62 6.67 28.09
CA CYS A 26 -11.67 7.76 28.34
C CYS A 26 -12.18 9.13 27.85
N SER A 27 -12.87 9.18 26.70
CA SER A 27 -13.45 10.43 26.18
C SER A 27 -14.49 11.03 27.14
N LEU A 28 -15.28 10.17 27.78
CA LEU A 28 -16.32 10.59 28.72
C LEU A 28 -15.70 11.35 29.89
N TYR A 29 -14.59 10.87 30.45
CA TYR A 29 -13.88 11.59 31.53
C TYR A 29 -13.40 12.98 31.12
N ARG A 30 -12.90 13.13 29.89
CA ARG A 30 -12.43 14.43 29.37
C ARG A 30 -13.59 15.41 29.15
N ASP A 31 -14.73 14.92 28.67
CA ASP A 31 -15.92 15.74 28.41
C ASP A 31 -16.63 16.20 29.71
N LEU A 32 -16.58 15.39 30.76
CA LEU A 32 -17.21 15.69 32.07
C LEU A 32 -16.59 16.91 32.79
N LEU A 33 -15.39 17.35 32.38
CA LEU A 33 -14.76 18.57 32.88
C LEU A 33 -15.37 19.85 32.32
N THR A 34 -15.98 19.74 31.14
CA THR A 34 -16.51 20.89 30.41
C THR A 34 -18.00 21.13 30.66
N ASP A 35 -18.73 20.12 31.17
CA ASP A 35 -20.19 20.18 31.30
C ASP A 35 -20.71 20.16 32.76
N SER A 36 -21.62 21.10 33.07
CA SER A 36 -22.17 21.36 34.41
C SER A 36 -23.25 20.37 34.89
N ILE A 37 -23.68 19.43 34.05
CA ILE A 37 -24.89 18.62 34.29
C ILE A 37 -24.69 17.56 35.38
N ILE A 38 -23.46 17.09 35.61
CA ILE A 38 -23.15 16.04 36.59
C ILE A 38 -23.52 16.45 38.01
N TYR A 39 -23.33 17.73 38.34
CA TYR A 39 -23.59 18.26 39.68
C TYR A 39 -25.07 18.13 40.07
N CYS A 40 -25.97 18.11 39.09
CA CYS A 40 -27.41 17.91 39.32
C CYS A 40 -27.77 16.50 39.80
N PHE A 41 -26.91 15.50 39.60
CA PHE A 41 -27.18 14.10 39.97
C PHE A 41 -26.48 13.65 41.25
N LEU A 42 -25.46 14.38 41.71
CA LEU A 42 -24.68 14.06 42.90
C LEU A 42 -25.49 13.87 44.19
N PRO A 43 -26.57 14.63 44.46
CA PRO A 43 -27.41 14.41 45.65
C PRO A 43 -28.18 13.09 45.64
N LEU A 44 -28.32 12.45 44.47
CA LEU A 44 -29.10 11.22 44.28
C LEU A 44 -28.23 9.94 44.37
N ILE A 45 -26.92 10.08 44.60
CA ILE A 45 -25.95 8.99 44.55
C ILE A 45 -25.50 8.62 45.97
N ASP A 46 -25.62 7.33 46.30
CA ASP A 46 -25.06 6.75 47.51
C ASP A 46 -23.58 6.37 47.29
N PHE A 47 -22.69 7.37 47.40
CA PHE A 47 -21.25 7.19 47.21
C PHE A 47 -20.66 6.16 48.18
N ASN A 48 -21.15 6.08 49.42
CA ASN A 48 -20.62 5.13 50.40
C ASN A 48 -20.84 3.68 49.96
N LYS A 49 -22.02 3.39 49.40
CA LYS A 49 -22.33 2.07 48.86
C LYS A 49 -21.50 1.74 47.62
N ILE A 50 -21.31 2.71 46.72
CA ILE A 50 -20.50 2.52 45.50
C ILE A 50 -19.04 2.29 45.89
N LEU A 51 -18.46 3.19 46.69
CA LEU A 51 -17.06 3.11 47.14
C LEU A 51 -16.78 1.83 47.93
N GLY A 52 -17.73 1.34 48.73
CA GLY A 52 -17.62 0.07 49.43
C GLY A 52 -17.59 -1.17 48.53
N SER A 53 -18.01 -1.04 47.27
CA SER A 53 -18.02 -2.12 46.26
C SER A 53 -16.85 -2.06 45.28
N VAL A 54 -16.02 -1.03 45.37
CA VAL A 54 -14.95 -0.73 44.42
C VAL A 54 -13.63 -1.35 44.89
N ASP A 55 -12.89 -1.99 43.97
CA ASP A 55 -11.57 -2.54 44.29
C ASP A 55 -10.51 -1.43 44.38
N HIS A 56 -10.06 -1.14 45.60
CA HIS A 56 -9.04 -0.14 45.88
C HIS A 56 -7.72 -0.34 45.10
N GLN A 57 -7.39 -1.55 44.62
CA GLN A 57 -6.18 -1.79 43.82
C GLN A 57 -6.25 -1.16 42.41
N GLN A 58 -7.44 -0.86 41.92
CA GLN A 58 -7.64 -0.22 40.61
C GLN A 58 -7.28 1.27 40.63
N TYR A 59 -7.23 1.89 41.82
CA TYR A 59 -6.94 3.31 42.05
C TYR A 59 -5.47 3.61 42.34
N LYS A 60 -4.63 2.57 42.32
CA LYS A 60 -3.19 2.73 42.45
C LYS A 60 -2.57 3.08 41.12
N PHE A 61 -1.77 4.14 41.12
CA PHE A 61 -1.00 4.53 39.95
C PHE A 61 0.04 3.44 39.64
N PRO A 62 0.32 3.15 38.36
CA PRO A 62 1.33 2.16 37.99
C PRO A 62 2.69 2.40 38.66
N LEU A 63 3.41 1.33 38.97
CA LEU A 63 4.73 1.44 39.58
C LEU A 63 5.75 1.87 38.53
N THR A 64 6.17 3.13 38.62
CA THR A 64 7.23 3.71 37.80
C THR A 64 8.59 3.67 38.50
N THR A 65 9.67 3.67 37.70
CA THR A 65 11.03 3.84 38.20
C THR A 65 11.45 5.30 38.09
N VAL A 66 12.45 5.70 38.91
CA VAL A 66 13.01 7.07 38.87
C VAL A 66 13.50 7.45 37.47
N ASN A 67 14.02 6.48 36.71
CA ASN A 67 14.45 6.68 35.32
C ASN A 67 13.27 7.09 34.44
N ILE A 68 12.16 6.34 34.48
CA ILE A 68 10.96 6.63 33.67
C ILE A 68 10.32 7.95 34.07
N ASP A 69 10.21 8.23 35.38
CA ASP A 69 9.67 9.50 35.85
C ASP A 69 10.51 10.69 35.35
N SER A 70 11.84 10.55 35.35
CA SER A 70 12.74 11.59 34.81
C SER A 70 12.61 11.79 33.29
N ILE A 71 12.30 10.72 32.54
CA ILE A 71 12.09 10.76 31.09
C ILE A 71 10.76 11.44 30.74
N VAL A 72 9.69 11.10 31.45
CA VAL A 72 8.37 11.69 31.21
C VAL A 72 8.38 13.20 31.51
N GLY A 73 9.14 13.60 32.54
CA GLY A 73 9.34 15.01 32.89
C GLY A 73 8.11 15.67 33.54
N LEU A 74 7.11 14.88 33.89
CA LEU A 74 5.94 15.29 34.66
C LEU A 74 6.01 14.71 36.08
N PRO A 75 5.51 15.44 37.09
CA PRO A 75 5.42 14.89 38.44
C PRO A 75 4.58 13.61 38.41
N LYS A 76 5.07 12.56 39.10
CA LYS A 76 4.35 11.31 39.23
C LYS A 76 2.97 11.56 39.86
N PRO A 77 1.86 11.19 39.20
CA PRO A 77 0.53 11.33 39.75
C PRO A 77 0.40 10.52 41.05
N LYS A 78 -0.40 11.04 41.99
CA LYS A 78 -0.71 10.32 43.22
C LYS A 78 -1.71 9.19 42.92
N ASP A 79 -1.76 8.21 43.81
CA ASP A 79 -2.88 7.28 43.86
C ASP A 79 -4.18 8.08 44.00
N ILE A 80 -5.24 7.64 43.32
CA ILE A 80 -6.55 8.29 43.40
C ILE A 80 -7.10 8.00 44.80
N ASP A 81 -7.31 9.06 45.58
CA ASP A 81 -7.76 8.92 46.97
C ASP A 81 -9.28 8.78 47.01
N ILE A 82 -9.72 7.60 47.41
CA ILE A 82 -11.14 7.27 47.58
C ILE A 82 -11.56 7.16 49.05
N ARG A 83 -10.75 7.67 49.99
CA ARG A 83 -11.03 7.62 51.43
C ARG A 83 -11.37 9.01 51.99
N ASN A 84 -12.34 9.04 52.91
CA ASN A 84 -12.84 10.22 53.63
C ASN A 84 -13.33 11.37 52.74
N ILE A 85 -14.65 11.53 52.71
CA ILE A 85 -15.34 12.54 51.94
C ILE A 85 -16.16 13.41 52.90
N GLU A 86 -15.94 14.73 52.86
CA GLU A 86 -16.78 15.70 53.57
C GLU A 86 -18.05 16.04 52.77
N SER A 87 -17.98 16.02 51.42
CA SER A 87 -19.14 16.17 50.52
C SER A 87 -18.97 15.45 49.16
N ASN A 88 -20.07 14.97 48.57
CA ASN A 88 -20.07 14.23 47.28
C ASN A 88 -19.51 15.06 46.11
N GLU A 89 -19.76 16.38 46.09
CA GLU A 89 -19.26 17.32 45.07
C GLU A 89 -17.74 17.47 45.12
N GLU A 90 -17.21 17.68 46.32
CA GLU A 90 -15.77 17.81 46.51
C GLU A 90 -15.04 16.51 46.15
N PHE A 91 -15.62 15.36 46.49
CA PHE A 91 -15.08 14.07 46.09
C PHE A 91 -14.99 13.95 44.57
N LEU A 92 -16.09 14.17 43.85
CA LEU A 92 -16.10 13.99 42.40
C LEU A 92 -15.15 14.98 41.71
N PHE A 93 -15.09 16.22 42.18
CA PHE A 93 -14.14 17.21 41.67
C PHE A 93 -12.69 16.74 41.85
N ARG A 94 -12.31 16.33 43.06
CA ARG A 94 -10.95 15.80 43.34
C ARG A 94 -10.65 14.54 42.54
N PHE A 95 -11.64 13.66 42.39
CA PHE A 95 -11.52 12.42 41.63
C PHE A 95 -11.21 12.68 40.15
N ILE A 96 -12.00 13.54 39.50
CA ILE A 96 -11.79 13.91 38.11
C ILE A 96 -10.45 14.64 37.94
N GLN A 97 -10.09 15.53 38.88
CA GLN A 97 -8.79 16.20 38.87
C GLN A 97 -7.63 15.20 38.90
N GLN A 98 -7.67 14.21 39.80
CA GLN A 98 -6.65 13.16 39.90
C GLN A 98 -6.59 12.28 38.64
N ILE A 99 -7.74 11.97 38.04
CA ILE A 99 -7.80 11.23 36.76
C ILE A 99 -7.15 12.04 35.62
N ASN A 100 -7.32 13.36 35.58
CA ASN A 100 -6.67 14.20 34.58
C ASN A 100 -5.16 14.23 34.74
N GLU A 101 -4.66 14.30 35.98
CA GLU A 101 -3.23 14.17 36.24
C GLU A 101 -2.69 12.84 35.70
N TRP A 102 -3.45 11.75 35.80
CA TRP A 102 -3.10 10.47 35.18
C TRP A 102 -3.14 10.53 33.64
N PHE A 103 -4.18 11.13 33.03
CA PHE A 103 -4.28 11.24 31.57
C PHE A 103 -3.15 12.07 30.97
N ASP A 104 -2.83 13.23 31.56
CA ASP A 104 -1.73 14.07 31.09
C ASP A 104 -0.40 13.31 31.15
N TRP A 105 -0.18 12.55 32.23
CA TRP A 105 0.98 11.71 32.37
C TRP A 105 1.00 10.55 31.36
N PHE A 106 -0.14 9.85 31.17
CA PHE A 106 -0.23 8.74 30.23
C PHE A 106 -0.07 9.18 28.78
N ASP A 107 -0.68 10.30 28.38
CA ASP A 107 -0.50 10.86 27.03
C ASP A 107 0.98 11.15 26.80
N ARG A 108 1.62 11.89 27.73
CA ARG A 108 3.05 12.17 27.65
C ARG A 108 3.91 10.90 27.60
N PHE A 109 3.58 9.89 28.40
CA PHE A 109 4.26 8.60 28.41
C PHE A 109 4.14 7.87 27.08
N ILE A 110 2.92 7.74 26.55
CA ILE A 110 2.65 7.09 25.26
C ILE A 110 3.42 7.80 24.15
N ASP A 111 3.40 9.13 24.18
CA ASP A 111 4.05 9.96 23.18
C ASP A 111 5.57 9.79 23.14
N ILE A 112 6.21 9.60 24.30
CA ILE A 112 7.65 9.35 24.38
C ILE A 112 7.97 7.91 23.96
N PHE A 113 7.25 6.92 24.49
CA PHE A 113 7.66 5.52 24.41
C PHE A 113 7.12 4.76 23.19
N GLN A 114 6.14 5.30 22.47
CA GLN A 114 5.61 4.66 21.27
C GLN A 114 6.71 4.28 20.27
N TYR A 115 7.65 5.19 20.01
CA TYR A 115 8.74 4.94 19.07
C TYR A 115 9.72 3.89 19.58
N ILE A 116 10.00 3.88 20.87
CA ILE A 116 10.83 2.84 21.48
C ILE A 116 10.16 1.49 21.32
N ILE A 117 8.84 1.40 21.52
CA ILE A 117 8.10 0.15 21.39
C ILE A 117 8.03 -0.31 19.93
N ASP A 118 7.83 0.60 18.97
CA ASP A 118 7.89 0.27 17.55
C ASP A 118 9.31 -0.17 17.13
N TRP A 119 10.35 0.46 17.68
CA TRP A 119 11.72 0.05 17.45
C TRP A 119 12.03 -1.34 18.06
N LEU A 120 11.58 -1.63 19.29
CA LEU A 120 11.69 -2.96 19.92
C LEU A 120 10.92 -4.02 19.11
N LYS A 121 9.77 -3.65 18.55
CA LYS A 121 8.95 -4.50 17.68
C LYS A 121 9.67 -4.88 16.39
N ASN A 122 10.31 -3.91 15.73
CA ASN A 122 11.07 -4.16 14.50
C ASN A 122 12.27 -5.10 14.73
N HIS A 123 12.68 -5.29 15.98
CA HIS A 123 13.75 -6.20 16.39
C HIS A 123 13.24 -7.41 17.18
N ASN A 124 11.95 -7.73 17.08
CA ASN A 124 11.32 -8.94 17.64
C ASN A 124 11.61 -9.17 19.14
N VAL A 125 11.69 -8.10 19.94
CA VAL A 125 11.78 -8.22 21.40
C VAL A 125 10.48 -8.82 21.94
N ASN A 126 10.57 -9.70 22.93
CA ASN A 126 9.41 -10.36 23.53
C ASN A 126 8.29 -9.36 23.87
N TYR A 127 7.06 -9.74 23.54
CA TYR A 127 5.82 -8.96 23.78
C TYR A 127 5.71 -7.58 23.10
N SER A 128 6.75 -7.07 22.44
CA SER A 128 6.75 -5.76 21.78
C SER A 128 5.66 -5.60 20.70
N ASN A 129 5.41 -6.65 19.90
CA ASN A 129 4.31 -6.69 18.93
C ASN A 129 2.94 -6.47 19.59
N GLN A 130 2.68 -7.14 20.72
CA GLN A 130 1.43 -6.98 21.46
C GLN A 130 1.34 -5.58 22.08
N LEU A 131 2.42 -5.08 22.66
CA LEU A 131 2.47 -3.73 23.22
C LEU A 131 2.21 -2.64 22.17
N PHE A 132 2.74 -2.81 20.97
CA PHE A 132 2.51 -1.87 19.88
C PHE A 132 1.02 -1.83 19.49
N ILE A 133 0.38 -3.00 19.39
CA ILE A 133 -1.08 -3.09 19.14
C ILE A 133 -1.85 -2.45 20.30
N ASP A 134 -1.46 -2.73 21.55
CA ASP A 134 -2.09 -2.19 22.74
C ASP A 134 -1.98 -0.64 22.78
N LEU A 135 -0.85 -0.06 22.39
CA LEU A 135 -0.68 1.39 22.26
C LEU A 135 -1.56 1.99 21.16
N LEU A 136 -1.69 1.31 20.02
CA LEU A 136 -2.60 1.76 18.95
C LEU A 136 -4.05 1.73 19.44
N ASN A 137 -4.43 0.70 20.21
CA ASN A 137 -5.76 0.62 20.80
C ASN A 137 -6.02 1.79 21.77
N ILE A 138 -5.04 2.19 22.59
CA ILE A 138 -5.19 3.37 23.45
C ILE A 138 -5.51 4.64 22.65
N ARG A 139 -4.88 4.83 21.49
CA ARG A 139 -5.09 6.02 20.68
C ARG A 139 -6.37 6.01 19.84
N TYR A 140 -6.76 4.84 19.33
CA TYR A 140 -7.81 4.75 18.31
C TYR A 140 -9.11 4.08 18.80
N ASP A 141 -9.06 3.29 19.87
CA ASP A 141 -10.26 2.66 20.41
C ASP A 141 -11.02 3.62 21.34
N SER A 142 -11.98 4.33 20.75
CA SER A 142 -12.94 5.17 21.50
C SER A 142 -13.74 4.43 22.57
N LYS A 143 -13.73 3.09 22.61
CA LYS A 143 -14.42 2.28 23.62
C LYS A 143 -13.53 1.86 24.78
N MET A 144 -12.23 2.14 24.72
CA MET A 144 -11.30 1.75 25.76
C MET A 144 -11.64 2.42 27.10
N THR A 145 -11.64 1.62 28.15
CA THR A 145 -11.86 2.08 29.52
C THR A 145 -10.57 2.56 30.16
N PHE A 146 -10.69 3.40 31.19
CA PHE A 146 -9.54 3.90 31.94
C PHE A 146 -8.72 2.77 32.61
N ILE A 147 -9.39 1.73 33.14
CA ILE A 147 -8.70 0.57 33.73
C ILE A 147 -7.87 -0.18 32.69
N GLU A 148 -8.42 -0.40 31.49
CA GLU A 148 -7.70 -1.08 30.42
C GLU A 148 -6.45 -0.29 30.03
N MET A 149 -6.57 1.05 29.92
CA MET A 149 -5.45 1.94 29.64
C MET A 149 -4.37 1.80 30.71
N ARG A 150 -4.73 1.88 31.99
CA ARG A 150 -3.80 1.69 33.12
C ARG A 150 -3.09 0.33 33.08
N ILE A 151 -3.82 -0.75 32.80
CA ILE A 151 -3.26 -2.11 32.72
C ILE A 151 -2.23 -2.21 31.58
N ILE A 152 -2.52 -1.61 30.43
CA ILE A 152 -1.58 -1.59 29.31
C ILE A 152 -0.33 -0.79 29.66
N ILE A 153 -0.47 0.39 30.27
CA ILE A 153 0.66 1.20 30.73
C ILE A 153 1.52 0.42 31.73
N ASP A 154 0.92 -0.27 32.70
CA ASP A 154 1.66 -1.11 33.66
C ASP A 154 2.46 -2.24 32.99
N ARG A 155 1.91 -2.88 31.94
CA ARG A 155 2.65 -3.89 31.15
C ARG A 155 3.83 -3.28 30.40
N ILE A 156 3.63 -2.11 29.79
CA ILE A 156 4.71 -1.40 29.10
C ILE A 156 5.82 -1.04 30.09
N LEU A 157 5.46 -0.49 31.27
CA LEU A 157 6.43 -0.14 32.31
C LEU A 157 7.29 -1.33 32.74
N LYS A 158 6.68 -2.52 32.90
CA LYS A 158 7.40 -3.75 33.24
C LYS A 158 8.42 -4.17 32.17
N ILE A 159 8.08 -4.02 30.89
CA ILE A 159 8.99 -4.32 29.78
C ILE A 159 10.08 -3.27 29.64
N LEU A 160 9.79 -2.01 29.96
CA LEU A 160 10.77 -0.93 29.89
C LEU A 160 11.75 -0.91 31.08
N GLN A 161 11.34 -1.47 32.22
CA GLN A 161 12.10 -1.48 33.47
C GLN A 161 13.54 -2.04 33.38
N PRO A 162 13.83 -3.11 32.61
CA PRO A 162 15.18 -3.66 32.49
C PRO A 162 16.18 -2.76 31.76
N PHE A 163 15.71 -1.84 30.91
CA PHE A 163 16.58 -1.01 30.06
C PHE A 163 17.22 0.14 30.84
N LYS A 164 18.50 -0.03 31.21
CA LYS A 164 19.27 0.99 31.94
C LYS A 164 19.49 2.26 31.11
N ASP A 165 19.77 2.10 29.83
CA ASP A 165 20.05 3.19 28.90
C ASP A 165 18.79 3.69 28.15
N LEU A 166 17.58 3.46 28.71
CA LEU A 166 16.31 3.89 28.10
C LEU A 166 16.27 5.40 27.82
N GLN A 167 16.81 6.21 28.72
CA GLN A 167 16.91 7.66 28.55
C GLN A 167 17.78 8.03 27.33
N HIS A 168 18.85 7.27 27.06
CA HIS A 168 19.67 7.50 25.87
C HIS A 168 18.91 7.18 24.59
N LEU A 169 18.14 6.10 24.57
CA LEU A 169 17.30 5.79 23.42
C LEU A 169 16.29 6.92 23.17
N CYS A 170 15.65 7.45 24.21
CA CYS A 170 14.74 8.60 24.08
C CYS A 170 15.44 9.82 23.47
N TYR A 171 16.67 10.14 23.88
CA TYR A 171 17.44 11.26 23.31
C TYR A 171 17.88 11.00 21.87
N LEU A 172 18.38 9.80 21.56
CA LEU A 172 18.81 9.43 20.20
C LEU A 172 17.65 9.47 19.21
N PHE A 173 16.48 9.04 19.65
CA PHE A 173 15.25 9.08 18.86
C PHE A 173 14.51 10.42 18.97
N ASN A 174 15.07 11.39 19.70
CA ASN A 174 14.46 12.71 19.92
C ASN A 174 13.01 12.63 20.44
N CYS A 175 12.69 11.62 21.25
CA CYS A 175 11.34 11.38 21.77
C CYS A 175 10.90 12.39 22.84
N LEU A 176 11.83 13.21 23.35
CA LEU A 176 11.59 14.08 24.51
C LEU A 176 11.05 15.47 24.13
N ILE A 177 11.29 15.94 22.91
CA ILE A 177 10.87 17.29 22.47
C ILE A 177 9.75 17.12 21.45
N SER A 178 8.54 17.61 21.73
CA SER A 178 7.40 17.43 20.81
C SER A 178 7.51 18.27 19.52
N LEU A 179 8.06 19.48 19.64
CA LEU A 179 8.34 20.41 18.55
C LEU A 179 9.53 21.29 18.93
N GLU A 180 10.50 21.44 18.03
CA GLU A 180 11.61 22.38 18.19
C GLU A 180 11.61 23.40 17.04
N ILE A 181 11.45 24.68 17.35
CA ILE A 181 11.53 25.75 16.35
C ILE A 181 12.99 26.16 16.18
N LEU A 182 13.63 25.65 15.12
CA LEU A 182 15.04 25.95 14.82
C LEU A 182 15.22 27.35 14.21
N ASN A 183 14.28 27.78 13.37
CA ASN A 183 14.23 29.12 12.80
C ASN A 183 12.76 29.56 12.63
N PRO A 184 12.28 30.55 13.41
CA PRO A 184 10.89 31.03 13.40
C PRO A 184 10.55 31.91 12.18
N GLY A 185 11.30 31.84 11.08
CA GLY A 185 10.98 32.55 9.83
C GLY A 185 11.79 33.84 9.63
N THR A 186 12.73 33.81 8.70
CA THR A 186 13.61 34.92 8.33
C THR A 186 13.45 35.28 6.84
N LEU A 187 13.59 36.57 6.51
CA LEU A 187 13.59 37.05 5.13
C LEU A 187 15.01 37.02 4.58
N ASN A 188 15.23 36.30 3.48
CA ASN A 188 16.49 36.33 2.75
C ASN A 188 16.54 37.52 1.77
N ILE A 189 17.71 38.12 1.58
CA ILE A 189 17.90 39.36 0.79
C ILE A 189 17.73 39.10 -0.73
N GLN A 190 17.33 40.15 -1.44
CA GLN A 190 16.76 40.23 -2.81
C GLN A 190 17.46 39.49 -3.95
N ASP A 191 18.78 39.26 -3.91
CA ASP A 191 19.55 38.77 -5.08
C ASP A 191 19.20 37.33 -5.51
N ASN A 192 18.49 36.57 -4.66
CA ASN A 192 18.09 35.19 -4.95
C ASN A 192 16.60 35.00 -5.25
N THR A 193 15.74 36.01 -5.10
CA THR A 193 14.28 35.80 -5.16
C THR A 193 13.79 35.42 -6.56
N MET A 194 14.23 36.13 -7.60
CA MET A 194 13.83 35.81 -8.99
C MET A 194 14.41 34.47 -9.44
N LYS A 195 15.67 34.19 -9.10
CA LYS A 195 16.32 32.91 -9.40
C LYS A 195 15.56 31.75 -8.72
N PHE A 196 15.27 31.88 -7.44
CA PHE A 196 14.50 30.91 -6.66
C PHE A 196 13.10 30.69 -7.24
N LEU A 197 12.40 31.76 -7.61
CA LEU A 197 11.08 31.67 -8.26
C LEU A 197 11.15 30.97 -9.62
N THR A 198 12.16 31.26 -10.44
CA THR A 198 12.38 30.59 -11.72
C THR A 198 12.71 29.10 -11.53
N GLU A 199 13.53 28.76 -10.54
CA GLU A 199 13.84 27.37 -10.21
C GLU A 199 12.60 26.63 -9.67
N LEU A 200 11.79 27.24 -8.80
CA LEU A 200 10.54 26.63 -8.35
C LEU A 200 9.55 26.40 -9.49
N LYS A 201 9.40 27.37 -10.39
CA LYS A 201 8.58 27.22 -11.60
C LYS A 201 9.05 26.05 -12.46
N ARG A 202 10.37 25.83 -12.53
CA ARG A 202 10.97 24.78 -13.35
C ARG A 202 10.88 23.39 -12.71
N PHE A 203 11.17 23.28 -11.42
CA PHE A 203 11.32 21.99 -10.73
C PHE A 203 10.07 21.58 -9.94
N GLN A 204 9.22 22.51 -9.55
CA GLN A 204 8.05 22.29 -8.70
C GLN A 204 6.84 23.15 -9.14
N PRO A 205 6.38 23.05 -10.40
CA PRO A 205 5.33 23.93 -10.95
C PRO A 205 3.99 23.85 -10.19
N ASN A 206 3.75 22.74 -9.49
CA ASN A 206 2.51 22.50 -8.75
C ASN A 206 2.54 23.07 -7.32
N ASN A 207 3.68 23.56 -6.82
CA ASN A 207 3.80 24.09 -5.46
C ASN A 207 3.36 25.55 -5.37
N THR A 208 2.11 25.81 -5.75
CA THR A 208 1.52 27.15 -5.76
C THR A 208 0.07 27.13 -5.33
N PHE A 209 -0.41 28.27 -4.84
CA PHE A 209 -1.83 28.52 -4.66
C PHE A 209 -2.14 29.99 -4.93
N THR A 210 -3.38 30.26 -5.35
CA THR A 210 -3.86 31.62 -5.64
C THR A 210 -4.73 32.11 -4.49
N VAL A 211 -4.41 33.30 -3.99
CA VAL A 211 -5.19 34.00 -2.97
C VAL A 211 -5.94 35.13 -3.64
N GLU A 212 -7.27 35.03 -3.67
CA GLU A 212 -8.13 36.06 -4.26
C GLU A 212 -8.04 37.39 -3.50
N GLY A 213 -8.38 38.49 -4.18
CA GLY A 213 -8.50 39.80 -3.53
C GLY A 213 -9.58 39.80 -2.45
N ARG A 214 -9.37 40.55 -1.37
CA ARG A 214 -10.34 40.73 -0.27
C ARG A 214 -10.70 39.48 0.54
N THR A 215 -9.98 38.37 0.37
CA THR A 215 -10.23 37.12 1.11
C THR A 215 -9.11 36.80 2.09
N THR A 216 -9.37 35.88 3.02
CA THR A 216 -8.34 35.18 3.78
C THR A 216 -8.32 33.75 3.27
N TYR A 217 -7.13 33.25 2.95
CA TYR A 217 -6.95 31.90 2.42
C TYR A 217 -6.09 31.08 3.36
N GLU A 218 -6.46 29.83 3.54
CA GLU A 218 -5.76 28.85 4.37
C GLU A 218 -5.29 27.70 3.49
N HIS A 219 -3.97 27.51 3.40
CA HIS A 219 -3.35 26.38 2.72
C HIS A 219 -2.82 25.40 3.74
N ILE A 220 -3.19 24.12 3.62
CA ILE A 220 -2.81 23.07 4.58
C ILE A 220 -1.81 22.14 3.92
N ILE A 221 -0.67 21.93 4.58
CA ILE A 221 0.34 20.95 4.18
C ILE A 221 0.49 19.94 5.30
N TYR A 222 0.29 18.66 4.98
CA TYR A 222 0.48 17.57 5.93
C TYR A 222 1.97 17.30 6.13
N ILE A 223 2.38 17.28 7.39
CA ILE A 223 3.74 16.97 7.82
C ILE A 223 3.68 15.63 8.54
N SER A 224 4.45 14.66 8.07
CA SER A 224 4.54 13.37 8.74
C SER A 224 5.27 13.51 10.06
N ASP A 225 5.18 12.48 10.89
CA ASP A 225 5.89 12.44 12.14
C ASP A 225 7.42 12.43 11.94
N ARG A 226 8.11 12.96 12.95
CA ARG A 226 9.58 12.96 13.03
C ARG A 226 10.20 13.54 11.76
N GLN A 227 9.88 14.79 11.46
CA GLN A 227 10.43 15.51 10.32
C GLN A 227 11.07 16.82 10.74
N GLN A 228 12.28 17.06 10.23
CA GLN A 228 12.86 18.38 10.14
C GLN A 228 12.28 19.03 8.89
N VAL A 229 11.47 20.05 9.08
CA VAL A 229 10.75 20.73 8.01
C VAL A 229 11.38 22.09 7.79
N GLN A 230 11.99 22.26 6.62
CA GLN A 230 12.34 23.55 6.07
C GLN A 230 11.22 24.02 5.15
N TRP A 231 10.73 25.22 5.38
CA TRP A 231 9.67 25.82 4.57
C TRP A 231 10.14 27.15 3.98
N SER A 232 9.71 27.44 2.77
CA SER A 232 10.01 28.70 2.08
C SER A 232 8.78 29.18 1.32
N LEU A 233 8.56 30.50 1.31
CA LEU A 233 7.45 31.18 0.66
C LEU A 233 7.96 32.39 -0.14
N VAL A 234 7.43 32.55 -1.33
CA VAL A 234 7.65 33.72 -2.19
C VAL A 234 6.34 34.07 -2.91
N SER A 235 6.11 35.35 -3.19
CA SER A 235 4.98 35.77 -4.01
C SER A 235 5.47 36.42 -5.29
N GLU A 236 4.69 36.35 -6.36
CA GLU A 236 5.04 37.08 -7.58
C GLU A 236 4.85 38.59 -7.41
N ASN A 237 3.86 39.01 -6.62
CA ASN A 237 3.43 40.40 -6.54
C ASN A 237 2.98 40.79 -5.12
N TYR A 238 3.36 42.00 -4.70
CA TYR A 238 2.87 42.70 -3.49
C TYR A 238 3.24 42.10 -2.12
N PRO A 239 3.24 42.91 -1.04
CA PRO A 239 3.51 42.42 0.33
C PRO A 239 2.28 41.77 0.98
N CYS A 240 2.44 40.64 1.66
CA CYS A 240 1.35 39.82 2.23
C CYS A 240 1.30 39.86 3.76
N HIS A 241 0.10 39.74 4.33
CA HIS A 241 -0.07 39.39 5.75
C HIS A 241 -0.03 37.86 5.86
N ILE A 242 0.93 37.32 6.62
CA ILE A 242 1.21 35.88 6.66
C ILE A 242 1.20 35.42 8.11
N LYS A 243 0.46 34.33 8.37
CA LYS A 243 0.55 33.53 9.60
C LYS A 243 0.87 32.09 9.20
N LEU A 244 1.96 31.54 9.73
CA LEU A 244 2.28 30.12 9.67
C LEU A 244 2.17 29.55 11.07
N GLU A 245 1.45 28.43 11.17
CA GLU A 245 1.35 27.67 12.40
C GLU A 245 1.42 26.17 12.13
N TYR A 246 1.94 25.43 13.09
CA TYR A 246 1.97 23.99 13.07
C TYR A 246 0.92 23.44 14.02
N ARG A 247 -0.02 22.65 13.52
CA ARG A 247 -1.10 22.01 14.30
C ARG A 247 -0.84 20.52 14.43
N ILE A 248 -0.82 20.01 15.66
CA ILE A 248 -0.62 18.57 15.92
C ILE A 248 -1.93 17.82 15.67
N HIS A 249 -1.87 16.68 14.98
CA HIS A 249 -3.07 15.88 14.70
C HIS A 249 -3.65 15.26 15.99
N GLY A 250 -4.97 15.32 16.17
CA GLY A 250 -5.67 14.66 17.29
C GLY A 250 -5.66 15.42 18.63
N MET A 251 -4.94 16.53 18.76
CA MET A 251 -4.95 17.38 19.95
C MET A 251 -5.66 18.70 19.63
N ASN A 252 -6.96 18.77 19.93
CA ASN A 252 -7.73 19.99 19.77
C ASN A 252 -7.07 21.12 20.58
N ASN A 253 -6.74 22.24 19.92
CA ASN A 253 -6.10 23.45 20.47
C ASN A 253 -4.58 23.43 20.68
N GLN A 254 -3.84 22.36 20.33
CA GLN A 254 -2.37 22.43 20.34
C GLN A 254 -1.84 22.89 18.98
N TYR A 255 -1.44 24.17 18.92
CA TYR A 255 -0.77 24.74 17.77
C TYR A 255 0.38 25.64 18.20
N GLU A 256 1.40 25.70 17.36
CA GLU A 256 2.60 26.51 17.59
C GLU A 256 2.74 27.49 16.43
N ILE A 257 2.83 28.79 16.75
CA ILE A 257 2.96 29.85 15.73
C ILE A 257 4.42 29.88 15.30
N LEU A 258 4.68 29.44 14.06
CA LEU A 258 6.01 29.43 13.49
C LEU A 258 6.42 30.83 13.03
N TYR A 259 5.49 31.59 12.45
CA TYR A 259 5.74 32.96 11.99
C TYR A 259 4.42 33.74 11.88
N GLN A 260 4.39 34.99 12.33
CA GLN A 260 3.24 35.87 12.14
C GLN A 260 3.67 37.32 11.98
N LYS A 261 3.48 37.89 10.78
CA LYS A 261 3.74 39.31 10.52
C LYS A 261 2.82 39.87 9.43
N GLU A 262 2.59 41.17 9.52
CA GLU A 262 1.79 41.94 8.58
C GLU A 262 2.64 42.63 7.50
N ASN A 263 2.08 42.79 6.29
CA ASN A 263 2.70 43.54 5.18
C ASN A 263 4.14 43.10 4.82
N ILE A 264 4.41 41.80 4.84
CA ILE A 264 5.74 41.25 4.55
C ILE A 264 6.02 41.29 3.05
N PRO A 265 7.17 41.85 2.60
CA PRO A 265 7.51 41.97 1.19
C PRO A 265 8.06 40.66 0.60
N ILE A 266 7.31 39.56 0.69
CA ILE A 266 7.71 38.26 0.11
C ILE A 266 7.73 38.23 -1.43
N HIS A 267 7.37 39.33 -2.08
CA HIS A 267 7.56 39.54 -3.52
C HIS A 267 8.96 40.06 -3.87
N LYS A 268 9.68 40.58 -2.87
CA LYS A 268 11.08 41.03 -3.00
C LYS A 268 12.05 40.05 -2.36
N ASN A 269 11.60 39.34 -1.33
CA ASN A 269 12.42 38.49 -0.49
C ASN A 269 11.81 37.09 -0.38
N VAL A 270 12.63 36.06 -0.18
CA VAL A 270 12.14 34.72 0.16
C VAL A 270 12.00 34.62 1.68
N LEU A 271 10.79 34.35 2.16
CA LEU A 271 10.55 34.06 3.57
C LEU A 271 10.80 32.57 3.80
N HIS A 272 11.70 32.20 4.70
CA HIS A 272 11.98 30.80 5.01
C HIS A 272 12.10 30.58 6.51
N GLY A 273 11.76 29.38 6.97
CA GLY A 273 11.95 28.98 8.36
C GLY A 273 12.16 27.47 8.47
N GLN A 274 12.38 27.01 9.69
CA GLN A 274 12.72 25.62 9.97
C GLN A 274 12.23 25.20 11.34
N PHE A 275 11.65 24.00 11.42
CA PHE A 275 11.26 23.38 12.68
C PHE A 275 11.44 21.86 12.62
N GLU A 276 11.51 21.22 13.77
CA GLU A 276 11.48 19.76 13.93
C GLU A 276 10.15 19.37 14.57
N SER A 277 9.39 18.51 13.93
CA SER A 277 8.19 17.90 14.51
C SER A 277 8.44 16.44 14.86
N GLN A 278 8.02 16.00 16.05
CA GLN A 278 7.95 14.57 16.37
C GLN A 278 6.64 13.92 15.98
N ARG A 279 5.56 14.69 15.75
CA ARG A 279 4.24 14.14 15.48
C ARG A 279 3.79 14.42 14.06
N ASN A 280 2.81 13.65 13.62
CA ASN A 280 2.05 14.02 12.45
C ASN A 280 1.23 15.27 12.75
N GLY A 281 1.15 16.15 11.76
CA GLY A 281 0.44 17.40 11.92
C GLY A 281 0.26 18.12 10.60
N GLN A 282 -0.13 19.38 10.71
CA GLN A 282 -0.44 20.22 9.59
C GLN A 282 0.31 21.55 9.73
N LEU A 283 1.12 21.87 8.73
CA LEU A 283 1.61 23.22 8.54
C LEU A 283 0.50 24.01 7.85
N LEU A 284 -0.09 24.95 8.58
CA LEU A 284 -1.13 25.85 8.09
C LEU A 284 -0.50 27.17 7.67
N ILE A 285 -0.69 27.55 6.41
CA ILE A 285 -0.28 28.85 5.87
C ILE A 285 -1.54 29.68 5.66
N THR A 286 -1.71 30.71 6.49
CA THR A 286 -2.80 31.67 6.36
C THR A 286 -2.29 32.95 5.70
N ILE A 287 -2.85 33.29 4.55
CA ILE A 287 -2.59 34.55 3.85
C ILE A 287 -3.84 35.43 3.96
N ASN A 288 -3.70 36.55 4.66
CA ASN A 288 -4.77 37.53 4.76
C ASN A 288 -4.61 38.61 3.67
N ASN A 289 -5.51 38.61 2.69
CA ASN A 289 -5.53 39.52 1.55
C ASN A 289 -6.72 40.50 1.59
N LYS A 290 -7.36 40.68 2.76
CA LYS A 290 -8.56 41.52 2.94
C LYS A 290 -8.37 42.97 2.46
N ASN A 291 -7.16 43.51 2.58
CA ASN A 291 -6.85 44.91 2.27
C ASN A 291 -6.46 45.15 0.79
N SER A 292 -6.42 44.11 -0.06
CA SER A 292 -5.94 44.19 -1.44
C SER A 292 -7.01 43.70 -2.41
N SER A 293 -7.24 44.45 -3.49
CA SER A 293 -8.20 44.08 -4.53
C SER A 293 -7.65 43.08 -5.55
N THR A 294 -6.33 42.92 -5.64
CA THR A 294 -5.69 42.02 -6.60
C THR A 294 -5.46 40.63 -6.02
N SER A 295 -5.65 39.61 -6.86
CA SER A 295 -5.24 38.24 -6.56
C SER A 295 -3.71 38.14 -6.50
N ARG A 296 -3.23 37.12 -5.78
CA ARG A 296 -1.80 36.88 -5.58
C ARG A 296 -1.51 35.41 -5.74
N ILE A 297 -0.42 35.11 -6.44
CA ILE A 297 0.11 33.76 -6.54
C ILE A 297 1.19 33.62 -5.48
N ILE A 298 1.02 32.64 -4.61
CA ILE A 298 1.99 32.25 -3.59
C ILE A 298 2.65 30.97 -4.06
N TRP A 299 3.97 31.02 -4.13
CA TRP A 299 4.83 29.87 -4.39
C TRP A 299 5.42 29.41 -3.07
N TYR A 300 5.50 28.10 -2.87
CA TYR A 300 6.05 27.53 -1.66
C TYR A 300 7.02 26.39 -1.95
N GLN A 301 7.93 26.14 -1.03
CA GLN A 301 8.79 24.97 -1.02
C GLN A 301 8.79 24.38 0.38
N ILE A 302 8.50 23.09 0.49
CA ILE A 302 8.65 22.34 1.73
C ILE A 302 9.71 21.28 1.47
N LYS A 303 10.82 21.35 2.20
CA LYS A 303 11.82 20.29 2.28
C LYS A 303 11.66 19.63 3.64
N SER A 304 11.08 18.45 3.66
CA SER A 304 10.95 17.62 4.85
C SER A 304 12.02 16.54 4.82
N ILE A 305 12.89 16.55 5.82
CA ILE A 305 13.88 15.49 6.05
C ILE A 305 13.32 14.67 7.20
N SER A 306 13.17 13.36 7.02
CA SER A 306 12.86 12.50 8.16
C SER A 306 13.97 12.69 9.20
N LEU A 307 13.59 13.00 10.44
CA LEU A 307 14.45 12.85 11.60
C LEU A 307 14.67 11.34 11.75
N SER A 308 15.50 10.80 10.86
CA SER A 308 15.94 9.44 10.94
C SER A 308 16.55 9.22 12.30
N THR A 309 16.27 8.04 12.83
CA THR A 309 17.12 7.37 13.78
C THR A 309 18.57 7.59 13.37
N CYS A 310 19.39 8.06 14.32
CA CYS A 310 20.83 8.28 14.15
C CYS A 310 21.42 7.11 13.34
N HIS A 311 21.76 7.36 12.07
CA HIS A 311 22.12 6.32 11.11
C HIS A 311 23.36 5.57 11.56
N LEU A 312 24.25 6.27 12.26
CA LEU A 312 25.44 5.69 12.85
C LEU A 312 25.07 4.77 14.03
N PHE A 313 24.14 5.18 14.90
CA PHE A 313 23.61 4.32 15.96
C PHE A 313 22.92 3.08 15.39
N ASP A 314 21.96 3.23 14.48
CA ASP A 314 21.25 2.09 13.88
C ASP A 314 22.20 1.14 13.16
N GLY A 315 23.20 1.71 12.48
CA GLY A 315 24.19 0.95 11.78
C GLY A 315 25.02 0.08 12.73
N ILE A 316 25.55 0.68 13.80
CA ILE A 316 26.28 -0.04 14.85
C ILE A 316 25.37 -1.07 15.50
N PHE A 317 24.13 -0.69 15.82
CA PHE A 317 23.15 -1.58 16.42
C PHE A 317 22.89 -2.79 15.54
N ASN A 318 22.61 -2.60 14.24
CA ASN A 318 22.33 -3.68 13.30
C ASN A 318 23.53 -4.62 13.10
N ILE A 319 24.76 -4.09 13.14
CA ILE A 319 25.97 -4.90 13.09
C ILE A 319 26.02 -5.85 14.29
N TYR A 320 25.86 -5.31 15.50
CA TYR A 320 25.86 -6.08 16.73
C TYR A 320 24.67 -7.05 16.78
N TYR A 321 23.49 -6.61 16.36
CA TYR A 321 22.29 -7.43 16.27
C TYR A 321 22.52 -8.63 15.35
N ASN A 322 22.99 -8.42 14.12
CA ASN A 322 23.24 -9.49 13.15
C ASN A 322 24.37 -10.44 13.57
N LYS A 323 25.31 -9.96 14.40
CA LYS A 323 26.39 -10.75 14.97
C LYS A 323 25.88 -11.77 16.00
N TYR A 324 24.86 -11.41 16.79
CA TYR A 324 24.29 -12.28 17.82
C TYR A 324 23.01 -13.01 17.38
N TYR A 325 22.28 -12.47 16.40
CA TYR A 325 20.99 -12.96 15.92
C TYR A 325 21.01 -13.06 14.38
N HIS A 326 21.26 -14.26 13.86
CA HIS A 326 21.39 -14.50 12.42
C HIS A 326 20.05 -14.64 11.68
N GLU A 327 18.96 -14.94 12.40
CA GLU A 327 17.61 -15.02 11.83
C GLU A 327 16.76 -13.83 12.26
N THR A 328 16.27 -13.05 11.29
CA THR A 328 15.45 -11.86 11.57
C THR A 328 14.15 -12.19 12.29
N SER A 329 13.71 -13.44 12.34
CA SER A 329 12.50 -13.90 13.02
C SER A 329 12.69 -14.38 14.47
N GLN A 330 13.92 -14.46 14.97
CA GLN A 330 14.16 -14.96 16.33
C GLN A 330 13.64 -13.94 17.37
N MET A 331 12.84 -14.41 18.32
CA MET A 331 12.40 -13.57 19.45
C MET A 331 13.53 -13.39 20.46
N ILE A 332 13.71 -12.15 20.94
CA ILE A 332 14.79 -11.77 21.86
C ILE A 332 14.21 -11.38 23.22
N SER A 333 14.83 -11.86 24.31
CA SER A 333 14.41 -11.46 25.66
C SER A 333 14.77 -10.01 25.96
N GLU A 334 14.04 -9.35 26.84
CA GLU A 334 14.31 -7.95 27.21
C GLU A 334 15.71 -7.79 27.84
N GLN A 335 16.20 -8.81 28.55
CA GLN A 335 17.52 -8.81 29.18
C GLN A 335 18.65 -8.91 28.16
N ASP A 336 18.54 -9.85 27.21
CA ASP A 336 19.56 -10.02 26.16
C ASP A 336 19.63 -8.77 25.28
N PHE A 337 18.46 -8.19 24.96
CA PHE A 337 18.39 -6.95 24.20
C PHE A 337 19.00 -5.76 24.97
N SER A 338 18.81 -5.69 26.29
CA SER A 338 19.46 -4.68 27.11
C SER A 338 20.98 -4.85 27.14
N GLN A 339 21.49 -6.09 27.18
CA GLN A 339 22.93 -6.35 27.12
C GLN A 339 23.52 -5.96 25.76
N LEU A 340 22.80 -6.25 24.67
CA LEU A 340 23.15 -5.81 23.32
C LEU A 340 23.29 -4.28 23.25
N LEU A 341 22.35 -3.54 23.83
CA LEU A 341 22.39 -2.08 23.90
C LEU A 341 23.61 -1.57 24.68
N ASP A 342 23.94 -2.19 25.83
CA ASP A 342 25.12 -1.81 26.62
C ASP A 342 26.40 -1.97 25.78
N GLU A 343 26.52 -3.04 24.99
CA GLU A 343 27.65 -3.25 24.07
C GLU A 343 27.70 -2.22 22.94
N VAL A 344 26.55 -1.87 22.37
CA VAL A 344 26.43 -0.84 21.32
C VAL A 344 26.86 0.53 21.85
N PHE A 345 26.42 0.91 23.05
CA PHE A 345 26.83 2.16 23.66
C PHE A 345 28.31 2.17 24.07
N ASP A 346 28.87 1.04 24.52
CA ASP A 346 30.32 0.93 24.75
C ASP A 346 31.12 1.13 23.46
N PHE A 347 30.66 0.55 22.36
CA PHE A 347 31.26 0.76 21.04
C PHE A 347 31.19 2.23 20.62
N ILE A 348 30.05 2.90 20.78
CA ILE A 348 29.88 4.32 20.50
C ILE A 348 30.83 5.16 21.36
N ASN A 349 30.96 4.86 22.65
CA ASN A 349 31.90 5.58 23.51
C ASN A 349 33.35 5.40 23.05
N LYS A 350 33.75 4.20 22.61
CA LYS A 350 35.08 3.97 22.02
C LYS A 350 35.28 4.71 20.71
N LEU A 351 34.24 4.80 19.87
CA LEU A 351 34.23 5.57 18.62
C LEU A 351 34.45 7.07 18.89
N LEU A 352 33.66 7.66 19.78
CA LEU A 352 33.76 9.08 20.13
C LEU A 352 35.11 9.41 20.78
N ASN A 353 35.70 8.48 21.53
CA ASN A 353 37.04 8.65 22.11
C ASN A 353 38.20 8.38 21.13
N GLY A 354 37.92 7.89 19.91
CA GLY A 354 38.93 7.57 18.89
C GLY A 354 39.74 6.30 19.17
N ASN A 355 39.32 5.46 20.12
CA ASN A 355 40.04 4.28 20.58
C ASN A 355 39.77 3.02 19.72
N LEU A 356 38.93 3.12 18.70
CA LEU A 356 38.65 2.00 17.78
C LEU A 356 39.75 1.88 16.72
N SER A 357 40.11 0.65 16.36
CA SER A 357 40.96 0.38 15.20
C SER A 357 40.14 0.42 13.90
N LEU A 358 40.79 0.70 12.77
CA LEU A 358 40.14 0.64 11.45
C LEU A 358 39.56 -0.74 11.16
N ARG A 359 40.21 -1.81 11.64
CA ARG A 359 39.69 -3.18 11.57
C ARG A 359 38.38 -3.37 12.34
N ALA A 360 38.24 -2.78 13.53
CA ALA A 360 36.98 -2.81 14.29
C ALA A 360 35.88 -1.97 13.61
N MET A 361 36.28 -1.01 12.78
CA MET A 361 35.37 -0.20 11.97
C MET A 361 34.98 -0.86 10.64
N THR A 362 35.61 -1.98 10.23
CA THR A 362 35.38 -2.57 8.90
C THR A 362 33.92 -2.87 8.60
N GLU A 363 33.14 -3.30 9.59
CA GLU A 363 31.70 -3.56 9.43
C GLU A 363 30.89 -2.26 9.25
N LEU A 364 31.36 -1.13 9.81
CA LEU A 364 30.79 0.20 9.58
C LEU A 364 31.01 0.73 8.17
N ARG A 365 31.90 0.09 7.39
CA ARG A 365 32.16 0.49 6.00
C ARG A 365 30.89 0.58 5.19
N THR A 366 29.97 -0.39 5.33
CA THR A 366 28.69 -0.43 4.62
C THR A 366 27.83 0.78 4.97
N ILE A 367 27.81 1.20 6.23
CA ILE A 367 27.01 2.35 6.68
C ILE A 367 27.56 3.65 6.09
N PHE A 368 28.87 3.89 6.14
CA PHE A 368 29.48 5.07 5.53
C PHE A 368 29.43 5.03 3.99
N TYR A 369 29.37 3.84 3.39
CA TYR A 369 29.37 3.61 1.94
C TYR A 369 27.96 3.64 1.32
N ASP A 370 26.94 3.19 2.04
CA ASP A 370 25.57 3.03 1.55
C ASP A 370 24.64 4.16 1.98
N LYS A 371 24.89 4.77 3.15
CA LYS A 371 24.01 5.82 3.68
C LYS A 371 24.57 7.21 3.44
N ASN A 372 23.63 8.13 3.26
CA ASN A 372 23.91 9.53 3.13
C ASN A 372 24.07 10.18 4.52
N ILE A 373 25.24 10.00 5.14
CA ILE A 373 25.46 10.40 6.53
C ILE A 373 26.04 11.81 6.60
N ASN A 374 25.27 12.74 7.18
CA ASN A 374 25.81 14.01 7.65
C ASN A 374 26.55 13.78 8.97
N ILE A 375 27.86 13.50 8.87
CA ILE A 375 28.72 13.11 10.00
C ILE A 375 28.61 14.11 11.15
N ARG A 376 28.54 15.42 10.88
CA ARG A 376 28.49 16.44 11.93
C ARG A 376 27.21 16.36 12.75
N GLU A 377 26.06 16.19 12.11
CA GLU A 377 24.78 16.08 12.80
C GLU A 377 24.69 14.78 13.61
N GLU A 378 25.17 13.68 13.04
CA GLU A 378 25.19 12.36 13.67
C GLU A 378 26.10 12.33 14.90
N VAL A 379 27.34 12.84 14.78
CA VAL A 379 28.28 12.97 15.91
C VAL A 379 27.70 13.91 16.96
N LYS A 380 27.08 15.03 16.58
CA LYS A 380 26.44 15.94 17.53
C LYS A 380 25.31 15.25 18.29
N LYS A 381 24.46 14.45 17.62
CA LYS A 381 23.41 13.64 18.26
C LYS A 381 24.01 12.64 19.25
N LEU A 382 25.03 11.88 18.85
CA LEU A 382 25.73 10.90 19.72
C LEU A 382 26.42 11.57 20.93
N TYR A 383 27.10 12.71 20.73
CA TYR A 383 27.75 13.43 21.83
C TYR A 383 26.76 14.02 22.82
N THR A 384 25.69 14.65 22.32
CA THR A 384 24.63 15.23 23.16
C THR A 384 23.99 14.14 24.01
N ASN A 385 23.85 12.93 23.45
CA ASN A 385 23.40 11.75 24.16
C ASN A 385 24.34 11.35 25.32
N CYS A 386 25.65 11.22 25.05
CA CYS A 386 26.64 10.81 26.04
C CYS A 386 26.82 11.83 27.19
N LEU A 387 26.74 13.13 26.90
CA LEU A 387 26.93 14.20 27.89
C LEU A 387 25.80 14.26 28.93
N ASN A 388 24.56 14.00 28.51
CA ASN A 388 23.40 14.01 29.40
C ASN A 388 23.51 12.91 30.48
N LYS A 389 24.19 11.79 30.20
CA LYS A 389 24.50 10.73 31.19
C LYS A 389 25.38 11.25 32.33
N GLN A 390 26.39 12.06 32.01
CA GLN A 390 27.39 12.51 32.97
C GLN A 390 26.84 13.61 33.90
N ASN A 391 25.96 14.48 33.39
CA ASN A 391 25.36 15.55 34.18
C ASN A 391 24.37 15.02 35.23
N ASN A 392 23.60 13.97 34.90
CA ASN A 392 22.64 13.37 35.84
C ASN A 392 23.33 12.64 37.01
N ASN A 393 24.55 12.15 36.83
CA ASN A 393 25.33 11.57 37.94
C ASN A 393 25.93 12.63 38.89
N ARG A 394 26.02 13.90 38.46
CA ARG A 394 26.56 15.01 39.26
C ARG A 394 25.49 15.79 40.01
N THR A 395 24.25 15.83 39.53
CA THR A 395 23.15 16.61 40.12
C THR A 395 22.53 16.01 41.39
N ASN A 396 22.98 14.83 41.85
CA ASN A 396 22.58 14.27 43.15
C ASN A 396 23.31 14.88 44.36
N ILE A 397 24.12 15.92 44.17
CA ILE A 397 24.80 16.65 45.26
C ILE A 397 24.44 18.13 45.18
N SER A 398 23.67 18.59 46.18
CA SER A 398 23.26 19.98 46.49
C SER A 398 22.24 20.65 45.56
N THR A 399 21.00 20.69 46.04
CA THR A 399 19.94 21.60 45.58
C THR A 399 20.21 23.03 46.07
N ASN A 400 19.77 24.01 45.27
CA ASN A 400 19.71 25.46 45.54
C ASN A 400 20.93 26.31 45.18
N THR A 401 21.29 26.37 43.90
CA THR A 401 21.62 27.66 43.27
C THR A 401 21.38 27.58 41.75
N LEU A 402 20.48 28.41 41.24
CA LEU A 402 20.28 28.65 39.80
C LEU A 402 21.54 29.32 39.24
N VAL A 403 22.54 28.51 38.87
CA VAL A 403 23.71 28.97 38.11
C VAL A 403 23.44 28.67 36.64
N GLN A 404 23.38 29.74 35.85
CA GLN A 404 23.37 29.69 34.38
C GLN A 404 24.49 28.77 33.89
N ILE A 405 24.13 27.72 33.15
CA ILE A 405 25.03 26.72 32.57
C ILE A 405 25.95 27.39 31.53
N PRO A 406 27.27 27.48 31.74
CA PRO A 406 28.22 27.88 30.72
C PRO A 406 28.99 26.60 30.28
N VAL A 407 28.40 25.76 29.42
CA VAL A 407 29.03 24.46 29.04
C VAL A 407 29.01 24.18 27.52
N ILE A 408 28.41 25.03 26.68
CA ILE A 408 28.26 24.69 25.25
C ILE A 408 29.58 24.86 24.45
N HIS A 409 30.49 25.75 24.85
CA HIS A 409 31.66 26.09 24.02
C HIS A 409 32.88 25.16 24.14
N SER A 410 32.98 24.28 25.16
CA SER A 410 34.10 23.32 25.26
C SER A 410 33.94 22.10 24.35
N ASN A 411 32.71 21.74 24.00
CA ASN A 411 32.41 20.47 23.33
C ASN A 411 32.45 20.55 21.80
N GLU A 412 32.37 21.75 21.22
CA GLU A 412 32.46 21.92 19.77
C GLU A 412 33.80 21.45 19.20
N LYS A 413 34.91 21.66 19.92
CA LYS A 413 36.24 21.19 19.49
C LYS A 413 36.36 19.67 19.46
N GLU A 414 35.78 18.98 20.45
CA GLU A 414 35.78 17.52 20.50
C GLU A 414 34.87 16.94 19.41
N ILE A 415 33.68 17.53 19.22
CA ILE A 415 32.77 17.16 18.12
C ILE A 415 33.47 17.35 16.78
N GLU A 416 34.12 18.50 16.53
CA GLU A 416 34.86 18.75 15.29
C GLU A 416 36.00 17.75 15.08
N GLN A 417 36.69 17.36 16.15
CA GLN A 417 37.76 16.37 16.07
C GLN A 417 37.23 14.98 15.67
N VAL A 418 36.14 14.51 16.27
CA VAL A 418 35.51 13.23 15.88
C VAL A 418 34.91 13.30 14.48
N CYS A 419 34.30 14.43 14.11
CA CYS A 419 33.83 14.66 12.75
C CYS A 419 34.96 14.52 11.74
N LYS A 420 36.12 15.11 12.04
CA LYS A 420 37.32 15.01 11.20
C LYS A 420 37.77 13.55 11.04
N TRP A 421 37.81 12.78 12.13
CA TRP A 421 38.19 11.37 12.06
C TRP A 421 37.24 10.54 11.19
N LEU A 422 35.93 10.68 11.39
CA LEU A 422 34.93 9.94 10.63
C LEU A 422 34.85 10.40 9.17
N GLN A 423 35.14 11.67 8.88
CA GLN A 423 35.19 12.19 7.51
C GLN A 423 36.38 11.60 6.75
N ILE A 424 37.56 11.53 7.37
CA ILE A 424 38.72 10.84 6.79
C ILE A 424 38.42 9.35 6.60
N TYR A 425 37.73 8.72 7.56
CA TYR A 425 37.26 7.35 7.42
C TYR A 425 36.28 7.18 6.25
N GLN A 426 35.33 8.10 6.04
CA GLN A 426 34.40 8.08 4.91
C GLN A 426 35.14 8.18 3.56
N TYR A 427 36.18 9.00 3.48
CA TYR A 427 37.03 9.05 2.28
C TYR A 427 37.76 7.72 2.07
N TYR A 428 38.30 7.14 3.14
CA TYR A 428 38.96 5.83 3.10
C TYR A 428 38.02 4.72 2.60
N THR A 429 36.76 4.69 3.04
CA THR A 429 35.80 3.66 2.62
C THR A 429 35.46 3.74 1.13
N HIS A 430 35.39 4.95 0.58
CA HIS A 430 35.10 5.22 -0.84
C HIS A 430 36.31 5.13 -1.76
N LEU A 431 37.53 5.12 -1.21
CA LEU A 431 38.77 5.14 -1.99
C LEU A 431 38.80 4.05 -3.07
N ASN A 432 38.48 2.80 -2.71
CA ASN A 432 38.47 1.69 -3.67
C ASN A 432 37.46 1.89 -4.81
N VAL A 433 36.36 2.61 -4.57
CA VAL A 433 35.34 2.85 -5.59
C VAL A 433 35.71 4.01 -6.48
N ILE A 434 36.38 5.04 -5.94
CA ILE A 434 37.00 6.10 -6.73
C ILE A 434 38.07 5.50 -7.66
N MET A 435 38.92 4.61 -7.16
CA MET A 435 39.93 3.93 -7.98
C MET A 435 39.30 3.06 -9.06
N LYS A 436 38.30 2.24 -8.70
CA LYS A 436 37.53 1.46 -9.67
C LYS A 436 36.85 2.35 -10.71
N CYS A 437 36.37 3.53 -10.34
CA CYS A 437 35.76 4.49 -11.25
C CYS A 437 36.78 5.00 -12.28
N ILE A 438 37.95 5.42 -11.82
CA ILE A 438 39.04 5.91 -12.67
C ILE A 438 39.47 4.84 -13.67
N GLU A 439 39.66 3.60 -13.20
CA GLU A 439 40.07 2.45 -14.02
C GLU A 439 38.96 2.06 -15.03
N LYS A 440 37.71 1.92 -14.56
CA LYS A 440 36.58 1.46 -15.38
C LYS A 440 36.22 2.43 -16.50
N PHE A 441 36.45 3.73 -16.32
CA PHE A 441 36.09 4.75 -17.31
C PHE A 441 37.30 5.39 -18.01
N ASP A 442 38.52 4.92 -17.76
CA ASP A 442 39.76 5.45 -18.36
C ASP A 442 39.88 6.98 -18.20
N ILE A 443 39.68 7.46 -16.97
CA ILE A 443 39.66 8.90 -16.64
C ILE A 443 41.09 9.47 -16.64
N LEU A 444 42.09 8.69 -16.21
CA LEU A 444 43.50 9.09 -16.14
C LEU A 444 44.34 8.21 -17.06
N SER A 445 45.36 8.79 -17.70
CA SER A 445 46.29 8.02 -18.53
C SER A 445 47.22 7.17 -17.67
N LEU A 446 47.23 5.85 -17.91
CA LEU A 446 48.09 4.89 -17.20
C LEU A 446 49.59 5.14 -17.41
N ASP A 447 49.98 5.90 -18.45
CA ASP A 447 51.39 6.19 -18.76
C ASP A 447 52.04 7.20 -17.80
N ASN A 448 51.24 7.90 -16.99
CA ASN A 448 51.66 8.82 -15.94
C ASN A 448 51.01 8.41 -14.61
N GLU A 449 51.37 7.24 -14.06
CA GLU A 449 50.95 6.90 -12.68
C GLU A 449 51.55 7.92 -11.71
N GLU A 450 50.75 8.93 -11.35
CA GLU A 450 51.14 9.92 -10.35
C GLU A 450 51.47 9.23 -9.02
N GLU A 451 52.54 9.68 -8.37
CA GLU A 451 52.99 9.19 -7.05
C GLU A 451 51.85 9.17 -6.02
N ILE A 452 50.90 10.12 -6.13
CA ILE A 452 49.69 10.21 -5.32
C ILE A 452 48.77 9.00 -5.49
N ILE A 453 48.56 8.50 -6.71
CA ILE A 453 47.69 7.33 -6.99
C ILE A 453 48.31 6.06 -6.40
N ILE A 454 49.62 5.90 -6.55
CA ILE A 454 50.38 4.79 -5.96
C ILE A 454 50.28 4.85 -4.44
N HIS A 455 50.49 6.04 -3.86
CA HIS A 455 50.40 6.24 -2.43
C HIS A 455 48.99 5.95 -1.88
N LEU A 456 47.94 6.38 -2.59
CA LEU A 456 46.54 6.08 -2.27
C LEU A 456 46.22 4.58 -2.36
N ARG A 457 46.76 3.86 -3.36
CA ARG A 457 46.61 2.39 -3.44
C ARG A 457 47.28 1.66 -2.28
N HIS A 458 48.40 2.16 -1.77
CA HIS A 458 49.07 1.56 -0.61
C HIS A 458 48.32 1.80 0.72
N LEU A 459 47.58 2.91 0.82
CA LEU A 459 46.80 3.25 2.01
C LEU A 459 45.64 2.28 2.28
N SER A 460 45.16 1.54 1.28
CA SER A 460 44.05 0.56 1.43
C SER A 460 44.42 -0.69 2.24
N ASN A 461 45.68 -0.85 2.66
CA ASN A 461 46.19 -2.10 3.25
C ASN A 461 46.54 -2.00 4.75
N ASN A 462 46.35 -0.85 5.42
CA ASN A 462 46.77 -0.64 6.82
C ASN A 462 45.58 -0.59 7.80
N GLU A 463 44.99 -1.73 8.13
CA GLU A 463 43.78 -1.82 8.98
C GLU A 463 44.06 -1.73 10.50
N ASN A 464 45.33 -1.68 10.92
CA ASN A 464 45.71 -1.67 12.35
C ASN A 464 45.79 -0.26 12.97
N CYS A 465 45.60 0.80 12.17
CA CYS A 465 45.59 2.18 12.65
C CYS A 465 44.40 2.44 13.59
N SER A 466 44.60 3.22 14.66
CA SER A 466 43.48 3.72 15.47
C SER A 466 42.76 4.88 14.76
N LEU A 467 41.49 5.12 15.10
CA LEU A 467 40.72 6.24 14.56
C LEU A 467 41.33 7.59 14.96
N ARG A 468 41.91 7.68 16.16
CA ARG A 468 42.64 8.88 16.61
C ARG A 468 43.86 9.19 15.73
N ASP A 469 44.58 8.16 15.32
CA ASP A 469 45.80 8.27 14.52
C ASP A 469 45.52 8.46 13.02
N ILE A 470 44.26 8.26 12.59
CA ILE A 470 43.85 8.36 11.18
C ILE A 470 44.20 9.72 10.57
N THR A 471 44.18 10.78 11.39
CA THR A 471 44.44 12.15 10.92
C THR A 471 45.89 12.32 10.46
N GLN A 472 46.82 11.63 11.11
CA GLN A 472 48.25 11.67 10.77
C GLN A 472 48.56 10.66 9.67
N ALA A 473 48.01 9.45 9.76
CA ALA A 473 48.28 8.37 8.81
C ALA A 473 47.62 8.59 7.43
N TYR A 474 46.51 9.32 7.36
CA TYR A 474 45.71 9.52 6.14
C TYR A 474 45.46 10.99 5.81
N GLN A 475 46.36 11.89 6.21
CA GLN A 475 46.25 13.32 5.95
C GLN A 475 46.07 13.63 4.45
N ILE A 476 46.72 12.85 3.59
CA ILE A 476 46.61 12.95 2.13
C ILE A 476 45.17 12.75 1.63
N LEU A 477 44.38 11.84 2.24
CA LEU A 477 42.97 11.68 1.88
C LEU A 477 42.17 12.95 2.18
N GLN A 478 42.46 13.58 3.31
CA GLN A 478 41.81 14.83 3.68
C GLN A 478 42.17 15.94 2.69
N ASP A 479 43.45 16.11 2.37
CA ASP A 479 43.91 17.17 1.47
C ASP A 479 43.35 17.00 0.05
N CYS A 480 43.26 15.75 -0.43
CA CYS A 480 42.69 15.44 -1.74
C CYS A 480 41.17 15.63 -1.79
N PHE A 481 40.42 15.19 -0.77
CA PHE A 481 38.95 15.09 -0.84
C PHE A 481 38.19 16.13 -0.02
N GLN A 482 38.84 17.06 0.67
CA GLN A 482 38.19 18.09 1.50
C GLN A 482 37.11 18.91 0.77
N ASN A 483 37.24 19.08 -0.55
CA ASN A 483 36.29 19.85 -1.36
C ASN A 483 35.10 18.99 -1.83
N LEU A 484 35.12 17.68 -1.60
CA LEU A 484 34.02 16.78 -1.93
C LEU A 484 33.07 16.64 -0.75
N THR A 485 31.80 16.92 -1.01
CA THR A 485 30.69 16.55 -0.11
C THR A 485 30.40 15.05 -0.23
N HIS A 486 29.65 14.51 0.73
CA HIS A 486 29.18 13.12 0.70
C HIS A 486 28.38 12.78 -0.58
N GLN A 487 27.65 13.75 -1.16
CA GLN A 487 26.85 13.55 -2.37
C GLN A 487 27.76 13.29 -3.57
N HIS A 488 28.94 13.93 -3.62
CA HIS A 488 29.93 13.66 -4.66
C HIS A 488 30.47 12.24 -4.54
N LEU A 489 30.71 11.75 -3.32
CA LEU A 489 31.17 10.37 -3.11
C LEU A 489 30.10 9.34 -3.52
N GLN A 490 28.83 9.61 -3.18
CA GLN A 490 27.71 8.79 -3.60
C GLN A 490 27.50 8.82 -5.12
N LEU A 491 27.68 9.97 -5.77
CA LEU A 491 27.67 10.07 -7.23
C LEU A 491 28.69 9.12 -7.86
N VAL A 492 29.94 9.12 -7.39
CA VAL A 492 30.99 8.21 -7.92
C VAL A 492 30.54 6.75 -7.82
N LYS A 493 29.96 6.34 -6.69
CA LYS A 493 29.41 4.99 -6.51
C LYS A 493 28.27 4.68 -7.48
N THR A 494 27.24 5.53 -7.51
CA THR A 494 26.07 5.39 -8.40
C THR A 494 26.50 5.25 -9.85
N ILE A 495 27.52 6.00 -10.26
CA ILE A 495 28.09 5.95 -11.61
C ILE A 495 28.82 4.63 -11.90
N VAL A 496 29.56 4.11 -10.94
CA VAL A 496 30.23 2.80 -11.09
C VAL A 496 29.19 1.67 -11.20
N GLU A 497 28.12 1.73 -10.41
CA GLU A 497 27.00 0.77 -10.44
C GLU A 497 26.23 0.84 -11.76
N TYR A 498 25.86 2.03 -12.21
CA TYR A 498 25.10 2.28 -13.44
C TYR A 498 26.01 2.64 -14.63
N SER A 499 27.11 1.91 -14.79
CA SER A 499 28.11 2.20 -15.83
C SER A 499 27.58 2.16 -17.27
N ASN A 500 26.47 1.47 -17.50
CA ASN A 500 25.81 1.41 -18.81
C ASN A 500 25.41 2.80 -19.31
N VAL A 501 25.04 3.71 -18.40
CA VAL A 501 24.66 5.09 -18.75
C VAL A 501 25.86 5.84 -19.31
N ILE A 502 27.04 5.74 -18.68
CA ILE A 502 28.28 6.34 -19.20
C ILE A 502 28.67 5.72 -20.55
N GLN A 503 28.59 4.40 -20.66
CA GLN A 503 28.93 3.71 -21.92
C GLN A 503 28.00 4.15 -23.06
N MET A 504 26.70 4.31 -22.80
CA MET A 504 25.75 4.87 -23.75
C MET A 504 26.14 6.29 -24.15
N MET A 505 26.40 7.18 -23.19
CA MET A 505 26.78 8.57 -23.44
C MET A 505 28.07 8.70 -24.27
N LYS A 506 29.10 7.87 -23.97
CA LYS A 506 30.35 7.79 -24.75
C LYS A 506 30.09 7.23 -26.16
N LYS A 507 29.25 6.20 -26.29
CA LYS A 507 28.94 5.56 -27.57
C LYS A 507 28.25 6.52 -28.55
N PHE A 508 27.38 7.40 -28.07
CA PHE A 508 26.71 8.42 -28.89
C PHE A 508 27.50 9.73 -28.99
N ASP A 509 28.70 9.81 -28.41
CA ASP A 509 29.58 10.97 -28.45
C ASP A 509 28.89 12.30 -28.04
N LEU A 510 28.00 12.26 -27.05
CA LEU A 510 27.11 13.39 -26.72
C LEU A 510 27.80 14.62 -26.15
N TYR A 511 29.10 14.54 -25.85
CA TYR A 511 29.87 15.62 -25.26
C TYR A 511 30.86 16.26 -26.24
N SER A 512 30.98 15.76 -27.47
CA SER A 512 31.66 16.49 -28.54
C SER A 512 30.89 17.75 -28.93
N THR A 513 31.51 18.66 -29.68
CA THR A 513 30.83 19.88 -30.15
C THR A 513 29.57 19.56 -30.96
N ASN A 514 29.63 18.53 -31.81
CA ASN A 514 28.48 18.06 -32.58
C ASN A 514 27.48 17.31 -31.70
N GLY A 515 27.95 16.46 -30.78
CA GLY A 515 27.09 15.74 -29.84
C GLY A 515 26.31 16.64 -28.89
N ARG A 516 26.94 17.71 -28.37
CA ARG A 516 26.28 18.73 -27.53
C ARG A 516 25.16 19.42 -28.29
N ARG A 517 25.41 19.79 -29.55
CA ARG A 517 24.40 20.40 -30.41
C ARG A 517 23.25 19.43 -30.68
N HIS A 518 23.56 18.19 -31.03
CA HIS A 518 22.56 17.16 -31.26
C HIS A 518 21.72 16.85 -30.00
N PHE A 519 22.35 16.76 -28.83
CA PHE A 519 21.64 16.56 -27.55
C PHE A 519 20.74 17.75 -27.22
N GLN A 520 21.20 18.97 -27.48
CA GLN A 520 20.43 20.19 -27.28
C GLN A 520 19.18 20.22 -28.20
N GLU A 521 19.37 19.90 -29.50
CA GLU A 521 18.28 19.80 -30.47
C GLU A 521 17.29 18.69 -30.08
N LEU A 522 17.78 17.51 -29.68
CA LEU A 522 16.96 16.40 -29.19
C LEU A 522 16.17 16.80 -27.94
N ARG A 523 16.82 17.46 -26.97
CA ARG A 523 16.19 17.90 -25.73
C ARG A 523 15.05 18.87 -26.02
N ASP A 524 15.28 19.88 -26.84
CA ASP A 524 14.29 20.92 -27.14
C ASP A 524 13.11 20.33 -27.95
N ASN A 525 13.41 19.39 -28.87
CA ASN A 525 12.40 18.60 -29.56
C ASN A 525 11.58 17.75 -28.59
N LEU A 526 12.22 16.88 -27.79
CA LEU A 526 11.54 15.98 -26.86
C LEU A 526 10.75 16.74 -25.77
N THR A 527 11.24 17.90 -25.31
CA THR A 527 10.55 18.73 -24.31
C THR A 527 9.23 19.25 -24.88
N THR A 528 9.23 19.66 -26.15
CA THR A 528 8.01 20.07 -26.85
C THR A 528 7.09 18.88 -27.09
N GLN A 529 7.67 17.73 -27.42
CA GLN A 529 6.94 16.49 -27.72
C GLN A 529 6.26 15.84 -26.50
N PHE A 530 6.88 15.92 -25.32
CA PHE A 530 6.41 15.23 -24.10
C PHE A 530 5.59 16.11 -23.16
N GLN A 531 5.12 17.29 -23.59
CA GLN A 531 4.34 18.22 -22.75
C GLN A 531 3.09 17.56 -22.11
N LEU A 532 2.52 16.54 -22.75
CA LEU A 532 1.35 15.79 -22.27
C LEU A 532 1.66 14.36 -21.82
N GLN A 533 2.94 13.96 -21.78
CA GLN A 533 3.37 12.60 -21.46
C GLN A 533 4.16 12.60 -20.15
N GLU A 534 3.47 12.46 -19.01
CA GLU A 534 4.08 12.59 -17.68
C GLU A 534 5.31 11.67 -17.49
N LEU A 535 5.20 10.40 -17.89
CA LEU A 535 6.29 9.43 -17.77
C LEU A 535 7.50 9.80 -18.64
N ASN A 536 7.28 10.10 -19.92
CA ASN A 536 8.38 10.43 -20.84
C ASN A 536 9.02 11.78 -20.51
N ASN A 537 8.24 12.74 -20.02
CA ASN A 537 8.75 14.01 -19.53
C ASN A 537 9.61 13.81 -18.27
N MET A 538 9.19 12.92 -17.36
CA MET A 538 10.01 12.53 -16.20
C MET A 538 11.32 11.87 -16.62
N ILE A 539 11.30 10.95 -17.60
CA ILE A 539 12.51 10.31 -18.13
C ILE A 539 13.42 11.35 -18.82
N LEU A 540 12.86 12.26 -19.63
CA LEU A 540 13.62 13.32 -20.28
C LEU A 540 14.28 14.27 -19.28
N ASN A 541 13.54 14.71 -18.25
CA ASN A 541 14.10 15.54 -17.19
C ASN A 541 15.22 14.80 -16.45
N SER A 542 15.04 13.51 -16.20
CA SER A 542 16.07 12.64 -15.62
C SER A 542 17.30 12.56 -16.53
N LEU A 543 17.12 12.54 -17.86
CA LEU A 543 18.21 12.50 -18.84
C LEU A 543 19.01 13.81 -18.84
N ILE A 544 18.33 14.95 -18.79
CA ILE A 544 18.95 16.28 -18.74
C ILE A 544 19.81 16.43 -17.47
N ILE A 545 19.26 16.02 -16.33
CA ILE A 545 19.98 16.05 -15.05
C ILE A 545 21.18 15.11 -15.11
N THR A 546 20.98 13.87 -15.56
CA THR A 546 22.02 12.85 -15.71
C THR A 546 23.15 13.30 -16.64
N TYR A 547 22.82 13.99 -17.75
CA TYR A 547 23.80 14.57 -18.67
C TYR A 547 24.71 15.60 -17.98
N THR A 548 24.19 16.36 -17.01
CA THR A 548 25.03 17.33 -16.28
C THR A 548 25.91 16.62 -15.25
N LEU A 549 25.36 15.62 -14.55
CA LEU A 549 26.06 14.92 -13.47
C LEU A 549 27.21 14.03 -13.96
N ILE A 550 27.13 13.51 -15.19
CA ILE A 550 28.08 12.54 -15.73
C ILE A 550 29.30 13.19 -16.39
N GLU A 551 29.26 14.49 -16.70
CA GLU A 551 30.32 15.20 -17.43
C GLU A 551 31.75 14.95 -16.90
N PRO A 552 32.01 14.96 -15.56
CA PRO A 552 33.36 14.73 -15.03
C PRO A 552 33.95 13.34 -15.33
N PHE A 553 33.10 12.35 -15.64
CA PHE A 553 33.48 10.95 -15.86
C PHE A 553 33.65 10.59 -17.34
N ILE A 554 33.27 11.49 -18.24
CA ILE A 554 33.33 11.26 -19.70
C ILE A 554 34.72 11.58 -20.24
N PHE A 555 35.28 12.70 -19.81
CA PHE A 555 36.53 13.24 -20.33
C PHE A 555 37.74 12.74 -19.54
N LYS A 556 38.88 12.60 -20.22
CA LYS A 556 40.16 12.39 -19.54
C LYS A 556 40.53 13.63 -18.72
N ALA A 557 40.91 13.41 -17.47
CA ALA A 557 41.48 14.43 -16.61
C ALA A 557 43.00 14.51 -16.82
N LYS A 558 43.59 15.69 -16.60
CA LYS A 558 45.04 15.89 -16.76
C LYS A 558 45.83 15.16 -15.67
N ASN A 559 45.26 15.12 -14.46
CA ASN A 559 45.80 14.49 -13.28
C ASN A 559 44.67 14.19 -12.29
N PHE A 560 45.00 13.49 -11.19
CA PHE A 560 44.03 13.13 -10.17
C PHE A 560 43.35 14.36 -9.56
N ASN A 561 44.11 15.41 -9.25
CA ASN A 561 43.57 16.64 -8.65
C ASN A 561 42.61 17.39 -9.59
N ASP A 562 42.85 17.38 -10.91
CA ASP A 562 41.94 17.92 -11.93
C ASP A 562 40.61 17.15 -11.95
N PHE A 563 40.64 15.81 -11.83
CA PHE A 563 39.42 15.02 -11.71
C PHE A 563 38.61 15.39 -10.46
N ILE A 564 39.27 15.47 -9.29
CA ILE A 564 38.59 15.83 -8.04
C ILE A 564 38.05 17.27 -8.09
N TYR A 565 38.79 18.19 -8.68
CA TYR A 565 38.34 19.56 -8.88
C TYR A 565 37.10 19.63 -9.77
N ARG A 566 37.05 18.90 -10.89
CA ARG A 566 35.86 18.82 -11.76
C ARG A 566 34.66 18.23 -11.05
N LEU A 567 34.85 17.21 -10.20
CA LEU A 567 33.77 16.68 -9.35
C LEU A 567 33.26 17.75 -8.39
N ALA A 568 34.15 18.46 -7.69
CA ALA A 568 33.78 19.48 -6.71
C ALA A 568 33.03 20.69 -7.31
N GLN A 569 33.14 20.93 -8.63
CA GLN A 569 32.42 22.00 -9.32
C GLN A 569 30.91 21.72 -9.48
N LEU A 570 30.44 20.50 -9.20
CA LEU A 570 29.01 20.14 -9.24
C LEU A 570 28.26 20.72 -8.03
N SER A 571 28.00 22.03 -8.06
CA SER A 571 27.45 22.82 -6.93
C SER A 571 25.99 22.51 -6.54
N ASN A 572 25.23 21.72 -7.32
CA ASN A 572 23.80 21.47 -7.14
C ASN A 572 23.43 19.97 -7.08
N LEU A 573 24.24 19.14 -6.42
CA LEU A 573 23.88 17.75 -6.16
C LEU A 573 22.84 17.67 -5.04
N GLU A 574 21.56 17.47 -5.36
CA GLU A 574 20.55 17.12 -4.36
C GLU A 574 20.52 15.60 -4.16
N GLU A 575 19.99 15.13 -3.03
CA GLU A 575 19.90 13.68 -2.74
C GLU A 575 19.06 12.94 -3.79
N ASN A 576 18.01 13.58 -4.28
CA ASN A 576 17.18 13.05 -5.37
C ASN A 576 17.89 13.05 -6.73
N SER A 577 18.98 13.80 -6.90
CA SER A 577 19.69 13.91 -8.17
C SER A 577 20.27 12.57 -8.63
N LEU A 578 20.69 11.72 -7.69
CA LEU A 578 21.24 10.39 -7.96
C LEU A 578 20.19 9.40 -8.49
N ASN A 579 18.92 9.55 -8.07
CA ASN A 579 17.82 8.71 -8.53
C ASN A 579 17.57 8.87 -10.04
N HIS A 580 17.86 10.05 -10.61
CA HIS A 580 17.72 10.25 -12.05
C HIS A 580 18.66 9.36 -12.87
N ILE A 581 19.88 9.08 -12.38
CA ILE A 581 20.82 8.17 -13.05
C ILE A 581 20.25 6.75 -13.08
N LYS A 582 19.64 6.31 -11.97
CA LYS A 582 18.96 5.02 -11.90
C LYS A 582 17.77 4.94 -12.85
N VAL A 583 16.91 5.97 -12.87
CA VAL A 583 15.77 6.05 -13.82
C VAL A 583 16.23 5.91 -15.26
N ILE A 584 17.35 6.55 -15.63
CA ILE A 584 17.92 6.43 -16.99
C ILE A 584 18.50 5.05 -17.25
N ASN A 585 19.15 4.43 -16.27
CA ASN A 585 19.64 3.07 -16.42
C ASN A 585 18.50 2.06 -16.62
N ASP A 586 17.42 2.20 -15.85
CA ASP A 586 16.24 1.33 -15.94
C ASP A 586 15.51 1.51 -17.29
N ASN A 587 15.58 2.71 -17.88
CA ASN A 587 14.97 3.06 -19.16
C ASN A 587 16.00 3.21 -20.30
N ILE A 588 17.17 2.58 -20.19
CA ILE A 588 18.30 2.84 -21.08
C ILE A 588 18.02 2.47 -22.54
N SER A 589 17.15 1.49 -22.79
CA SER A 589 16.71 1.09 -24.13
C SER A 589 15.93 2.19 -24.83
N ILE A 590 15.01 2.84 -24.12
CA ILE A 590 14.19 3.95 -24.60
C ILE A 590 15.07 5.16 -24.89
N VAL A 591 15.97 5.50 -23.96
CA VAL A 591 16.90 6.63 -24.14
C VAL A 591 17.86 6.38 -25.29
N THR A 592 18.38 5.16 -25.42
CA THR A 592 19.23 4.76 -26.56
C THR A 592 18.49 4.89 -27.88
N MET A 593 17.19 4.59 -27.91
CA MET A 593 16.34 4.78 -29.09
C MET A 593 16.26 6.27 -29.45
N TRP A 594 15.92 7.15 -28.49
CA TRP A 594 15.85 8.60 -28.71
C TRP A 594 17.16 9.20 -29.23
N LEU A 595 18.30 8.73 -28.72
CA LEU A 595 19.63 9.19 -29.16
C LEU A 595 20.06 8.61 -30.51
N SER A 596 19.40 7.56 -31.00
CA SER A 596 19.73 6.87 -32.26
C SER A 596 18.91 7.32 -33.46
N THR A 597 17.81 8.03 -33.23
CA THR A 597 16.92 8.51 -34.28
C THR A 597 17.38 9.87 -34.78
N GLU A 598 17.88 9.93 -36.02
CA GLU A 598 18.10 11.20 -36.75
C GLU A 598 16.72 11.85 -37.01
N GLU A 599 16.49 13.05 -36.46
CA GLU A 599 15.32 13.93 -36.69
C GLU A 599 13.97 13.20 -36.88
N THR A 600 13.46 12.52 -35.85
CA THR A 600 12.08 12.00 -35.88
C THR A 600 11.16 12.79 -34.95
N THR A 601 10.06 13.28 -35.52
CA THR A 601 8.98 13.93 -34.77
C THR A 601 8.18 12.88 -33.96
N VAL A 602 7.33 13.29 -33.00
CA VAL A 602 6.37 12.37 -32.29
C VAL A 602 5.63 11.48 -33.29
N LEU A 603 5.27 12.06 -34.43
CA LEU A 603 4.61 11.37 -35.52
C LEU A 603 5.47 10.22 -36.06
N ASP A 604 6.77 10.40 -36.22
CA ASP A 604 7.65 9.38 -36.78
C ASP A 604 7.95 8.25 -35.79
N ASN A 605 8.08 8.54 -34.48
CA ASN A 605 8.19 7.51 -33.45
C ASN A 605 6.89 6.71 -33.30
N ALA A 606 5.74 7.40 -33.29
CA ALA A 606 4.44 6.75 -33.28
C ALA A 606 4.26 5.89 -34.54
N LEU A 607 4.64 6.40 -35.74
CA LEU A 607 4.64 5.70 -37.03
C LEU A 607 5.52 4.45 -37.03
N ILE A 608 6.73 4.51 -36.47
CA ILE A 608 7.64 3.37 -36.31
C ILE A 608 7.01 2.30 -35.42
N THR A 609 6.44 2.70 -34.27
CA THR A 609 5.68 1.76 -33.42
C THR A 609 4.51 1.15 -34.18
N MET A 610 3.77 1.91 -35.02
CA MET A 610 2.71 1.32 -35.86
C MET A 610 3.26 0.30 -36.83
N GLU A 611 4.37 0.61 -37.50
CA GLU A 611 4.96 -0.25 -38.51
C GLU A 611 5.32 -1.61 -37.91
N HIS A 612 5.93 -1.62 -36.72
CA HIS A 612 6.28 -2.85 -36.04
C HIS A 612 5.07 -3.60 -35.49
N LEU A 613 4.07 -2.91 -34.94
CA LEU A 613 2.80 -3.53 -34.54
C LEU A 613 2.14 -4.27 -35.71
N TYR A 614 2.16 -3.69 -36.89
CA TYR A 614 1.63 -4.32 -38.10
C TYR A 614 2.53 -5.45 -38.66
N LYS A 615 3.84 -5.41 -38.42
CA LYS A 615 4.77 -6.43 -38.91
C LYS A 615 4.82 -7.68 -38.03
N ASN A 616 4.80 -7.51 -36.71
CA ASN A 616 5.01 -8.61 -35.77
C ASN A 616 4.32 -8.40 -34.42
N GLY A 617 3.29 -7.55 -34.36
CA GLY A 617 2.48 -7.40 -33.17
C GLY A 617 1.71 -8.67 -32.82
N ILE A 618 1.68 -9.00 -31.53
CA ILE A 618 0.89 -10.07 -30.94
C ILE A 618 0.10 -9.46 -29.78
N VAL A 619 -1.22 -9.56 -29.86
CA VAL A 619 -2.13 -9.15 -28.78
C VAL A 619 -2.26 -10.32 -27.82
N ASN A 620 -1.92 -10.11 -26.55
CA ASN A 620 -2.12 -11.07 -25.48
C ASN A 620 -3.30 -10.60 -24.61
N ILE A 621 -4.30 -11.43 -24.42
CA ILE A 621 -5.47 -11.15 -23.55
C ILE A 621 -5.48 -12.17 -22.41
N TYR A 622 -5.51 -11.68 -21.17
CA TYR A 622 -5.47 -12.49 -19.96
C TYR A 622 -6.78 -12.36 -19.18
N LEU A 623 -7.54 -13.46 -19.10
CA LEU A 623 -8.81 -13.52 -18.35
C LEU A 623 -8.60 -14.12 -16.97
N ARG A 624 -8.81 -13.35 -15.90
CA ARG A 624 -8.41 -13.73 -14.53
C ARG A 624 -9.50 -13.56 -13.47
N HIS A 625 -10.73 -13.23 -13.86
CA HIS A 625 -11.83 -12.88 -12.95
C HIS A 625 -12.24 -14.05 -12.03
N LEU A 626 -12.15 -15.30 -12.49
CA LEU A 626 -12.41 -16.49 -11.67
C LEU A 626 -11.52 -16.53 -10.41
N THR A 627 -10.28 -16.05 -10.50
CA THR A 627 -9.31 -15.95 -9.39
C THR A 627 -9.38 -14.64 -8.61
N ARG A 628 -10.37 -13.77 -8.90
CA ARG A 628 -10.52 -12.41 -8.34
C ARG A 628 -9.36 -11.46 -8.67
N LYS A 629 -8.67 -11.70 -9.78
CA LYS A 629 -7.71 -10.73 -10.35
C LYS A 629 -8.40 -10.00 -11.51
N SER A 630 -7.98 -8.77 -11.79
CA SER A 630 -8.44 -8.03 -12.96
C SER A 630 -7.92 -8.70 -14.23
N SER A 631 -8.80 -8.91 -15.19
CA SER A 631 -8.43 -9.24 -16.56
C SER A 631 -7.71 -8.03 -17.20
N TYR A 632 -6.79 -8.28 -18.12
CA TYR A 632 -6.02 -7.23 -18.81
C TYR A 632 -5.56 -7.71 -20.19
N TYR A 633 -5.14 -6.79 -21.05
CA TYR A 633 -4.48 -7.12 -22.30
C TYR A 633 -3.19 -6.31 -22.50
N GLU A 634 -2.29 -6.84 -23.31
CA GLU A 634 -1.04 -6.19 -23.69
C GLU A 634 -0.75 -6.49 -25.16
N ILE A 635 0.05 -5.65 -25.80
CA ILE A 635 0.50 -5.88 -27.16
C ILE A 635 2.02 -5.99 -27.17
N SER A 636 2.51 -7.17 -27.54
CA SER A 636 3.95 -7.40 -27.71
C SER A 636 4.33 -7.24 -29.17
N TYR A 637 5.49 -6.63 -29.45
CA TYR A 637 6.04 -6.50 -30.80
C TYR A 637 7.57 -6.57 -30.74
N SER A 638 8.24 -6.75 -31.89
CA SER A 638 9.70 -6.79 -31.92
C SER A 638 10.32 -5.86 -32.95
N ILE A 639 11.52 -5.37 -32.68
CA ILE A 639 12.29 -4.56 -33.61
C ILE A 639 13.58 -5.32 -33.93
N ASP A 640 13.85 -5.51 -35.22
CA ASP A 640 15.11 -6.07 -35.69
C ASP A 640 16.22 -5.03 -35.49
N ARG A 641 17.22 -5.36 -34.67
CA ARG A 641 18.35 -4.48 -34.44
C ARG A 641 19.26 -4.50 -35.66
N ILE A 642 19.08 -3.56 -36.59
CA ILE A 642 20.01 -3.36 -37.71
C ILE A 642 21.36 -2.92 -37.12
N GLN A 643 22.35 -3.83 -37.10
CA GLN A 643 23.73 -3.42 -36.84
C GLN A 643 24.21 -2.64 -38.07
N ASN A 644 24.28 -1.30 -37.95
CA ASN A 644 24.89 -0.43 -38.94
C ASN A 644 26.42 -0.68 -39.05
N LYS A 645 26.82 -1.82 -39.62
CA LYS A 645 28.21 -2.12 -39.98
C LYS A 645 28.51 -1.97 -41.47
N ILE A 646 27.53 -1.70 -42.33
CA ILE A 646 27.71 -1.86 -43.79
C ILE A 646 28.08 -0.57 -44.56
N LYS A 647 28.01 0.63 -43.98
CA LYS A 647 28.31 1.87 -44.76
C LYS A 647 29.76 2.37 -44.77
N LYS A 648 30.72 1.71 -44.11
CA LYS A 648 32.14 2.15 -44.13
C LYS A 648 33.09 1.36 -45.07
N VAL A 649 32.63 0.32 -45.76
CA VAL A 649 33.52 -0.55 -46.57
C VAL A 649 33.44 -0.29 -48.09
N LYS A 650 32.61 0.66 -48.56
CA LYS A 650 32.53 0.95 -50.01
C LYS A 650 33.51 2.00 -50.55
N ASN A 651 34.38 2.56 -49.69
CA ASN A 651 35.49 3.40 -50.14
C ASN A 651 36.81 2.82 -49.64
N GLU A 652 37.18 1.64 -50.13
CA GLU A 652 38.58 1.31 -50.40
C GLU A 652 38.61 0.14 -51.38
N ASN A 653 39.12 0.43 -52.57
CA ASN A 653 39.23 -0.50 -53.68
C ASN A 653 40.23 -1.62 -53.37
N ASN A 654 39.94 -2.78 -53.96
CA ASN A 654 40.86 -3.88 -54.26
C ASN A 654 41.38 -4.70 -53.08
N GLN A 655 40.63 -5.75 -52.73
CA GLN A 655 41.16 -7.11 -52.64
C GLN A 655 40.02 -8.11 -52.72
N LYS A 656 39.97 -8.84 -53.85
CA LYS A 656 39.23 -10.09 -53.97
C LYS A 656 40.09 -11.15 -53.29
N GLU A 657 39.71 -11.59 -52.09
CA GLU A 657 40.05 -12.94 -51.63
C GLU A 657 39.20 -13.35 -50.42
N GLN A 658 38.39 -14.39 -50.65
CA GLN A 658 37.97 -15.44 -49.71
C GLN A 658 37.60 -15.04 -48.28
N ILE A 659 36.31 -14.85 -48.03
CA ILE A 659 35.68 -15.24 -46.76
C ILE A 659 34.33 -15.91 -47.08
N GLU A 660 34.37 -17.22 -47.31
CA GLU A 660 33.24 -18.10 -47.02
C GLU A 660 33.35 -18.44 -45.52
N ASN A 661 32.56 -17.77 -44.69
CA ASN A 661 32.20 -18.26 -43.36
C ASN A 661 30.74 -17.89 -43.12
N ASN A 662 29.88 -18.90 -43.27
CA ASN A 662 28.45 -18.87 -42.96
C ASN A 662 28.24 -18.87 -41.44
N ASP A 663 28.62 -17.80 -40.76
CA ASP A 663 28.06 -17.50 -39.45
C ASP A 663 26.76 -16.71 -39.67
N GLU A 664 25.63 -17.40 -39.48
CA GLU A 664 24.30 -16.78 -39.39
C GLU A 664 24.38 -15.54 -38.50
N ILE A 665 24.20 -14.37 -39.10
CA ILE A 665 24.01 -13.12 -38.37
C ILE A 665 22.74 -13.30 -37.53
N LYS A 666 22.88 -13.72 -36.26
CA LYS A 666 21.77 -13.72 -35.30
C LYS A 666 21.31 -12.28 -35.09
N ILE A 667 20.29 -11.89 -35.85
CA ILE A 667 19.54 -10.65 -35.63
C ILE A 667 18.93 -10.74 -34.23
N LYS A 668 19.50 -10.01 -33.27
CA LYS A 668 18.91 -9.87 -31.93
C LYS A 668 17.65 -9.03 -32.07
N LYS A 669 16.49 -9.67 -32.02
CA LYS A 669 15.18 -9.02 -31.89
C LYS A 669 15.03 -8.46 -30.48
N ILE A 670 14.69 -7.18 -30.37
CA ILE A 670 14.31 -6.56 -29.10
C ILE A 670 12.79 -6.65 -29.01
N GLN A 671 12.27 -7.31 -27.98
CA GLN A 671 10.83 -7.41 -27.72
C GLN A 671 10.39 -6.21 -26.87
N PHE A 672 9.30 -5.58 -27.29
CA PHE A 672 8.61 -4.51 -26.59
C PHE A 672 7.24 -4.99 -26.15
N LEU A 673 6.75 -4.42 -25.06
CA LEU A 673 5.45 -4.71 -24.48
C LEU A 673 4.72 -3.38 -24.26
N LEU A 674 3.50 -3.27 -24.79
CA LEU A 674 2.60 -2.14 -24.54
C LEU A 674 1.51 -2.62 -23.59
N SER A 675 1.49 -2.05 -22.38
CA SER A 675 0.39 -2.26 -21.43
C SER A 675 -0.87 -1.50 -21.85
N MET A 676 -2.02 -1.78 -21.22
CA MET A 676 -3.27 -1.04 -21.50
C MET A 676 -3.10 0.48 -21.37
N SER A 677 -2.37 0.96 -20.35
CA SER A 677 -2.10 2.39 -20.18
C SER A 677 -1.23 2.95 -21.30
N ASP A 678 -0.20 2.21 -21.73
CA ASP A 678 0.67 2.65 -22.83
C ASP A 678 -0.10 2.71 -24.16
N ILE A 679 -1.08 1.81 -24.34
CA ILE A 679 -1.95 1.78 -25.53
C ILE A 679 -2.91 2.97 -25.53
N ASP A 680 -3.49 3.32 -24.38
CA ASP A 680 -4.34 4.50 -24.25
C ASP A 680 -3.56 5.79 -24.53
N ASP A 681 -2.35 5.90 -23.99
CA ASP A 681 -1.46 7.03 -24.26
C ASP A 681 -1.05 7.08 -25.73
N HIS A 682 -0.72 5.93 -26.33
CA HIS A 682 -0.44 5.83 -27.76
C HIS A 682 -1.66 6.28 -28.59
N LYS A 683 -2.88 5.84 -28.27
CA LYS A 683 -4.12 6.30 -28.94
C LYS A 683 -4.31 7.81 -28.82
N ARG A 684 -4.02 8.41 -27.67
CA ARG A 684 -4.08 9.88 -27.50
C ARG A 684 -3.07 10.57 -28.41
N GLN A 685 -1.84 10.07 -28.50
CA GLN A 685 -0.81 10.58 -29.41
C GLN A 685 -1.25 10.47 -30.86
N LEU A 686 -1.77 9.33 -31.29
CA LEU A 686 -2.32 9.14 -32.64
C LEU A 686 -3.46 10.12 -32.94
N THR A 687 -4.36 10.31 -31.98
CA THR A 687 -5.50 11.22 -32.12
C THR A 687 -5.03 12.65 -32.28
N PHE A 688 -4.05 13.08 -31.47
CA PHE A 688 -3.45 14.40 -31.57
C PHE A 688 -2.72 14.59 -32.92
N CYS A 689 -1.90 13.62 -33.31
CA CYS A 689 -1.24 13.59 -34.62
C CYS A 689 -2.23 13.66 -35.79
N ASN A 690 -3.42 13.06 -35.68
CA ASN A 690 -4.45 13.12 -36.73
C ASN A 690 -5.00 14.54 -36.95
N VAL A 691 -4.98 15.39 -35.91
CA VAL A 691 -5.41 16.79 -36.02
C VAL A 691 -4.38 17.64 -36.76
N ASP A 692 -3.09 17.37 -36.56
CA ASP A 692 -1.98 18.15 -37.12
C ASP A 692 -1.54 17.72 -38.54
N VAL A 693 -1.85 16.49 -38.96
CA VAL A 693 -1.54 16.02 -40.32
C VAL A 693 -2.48 16.69 -41.33
N GLN A 694 -2.04 17.82 -41.88
CA GLN A 694 -2.71 18.52 -42.99
C GLN A 694 -2.92 17.62 -44.22
N GLN A 695 -3.84 18.02 -45.11
CA GLN A 695 -4.26 17.32 -46.34
C GLN A 695 -3.13 16.81 -47.26
N ASN A 696 -1.88 17.25 -47.06
CA ASN A 696 -0.72 16.95 -47.90
C ASN A 696 -0.03 15.58 -47.63
N LEU A 697 -0.37 14.86 -46.54
CA LEU A 697 0.24 13.55 -46.21
C LEU A 697 -0.82 12.45 -46.08
N ILE A 698 -1.59 12.24 -47.15
CA ILE A 698 -2.71 11.27 -47.25
C ILE A 698 -2.31 9.87 -46.74
N TYR A 699 -1.09 9.41 -47.04
CA TYR A 699 -0.58 8.10 -46.59
C TYR A 699 -0.46 7.99 -45.05
N LYS A 700 0.08 9.01 -44.39
CA LYS A 700 0.24 9.03 -42.92
C LYS A 700 -1.13 9.05 -42.23
N LYS A 701 -2.11 9.74 -42.83
CA LYS A 701 -3.50 9.75 -42.33
C LYS A 701 -4.15 8.36 -42.40
N VAL A 702 -4.04 7.67 -43.54
CA VAL A 702 -4.56 6.29 -43.71
C VAL A 702 -3.96 5.33 -42.68
N LEU A 703 -2.67 5.48 -42.36
CA LEU A 703 -2.01 4.68 -41.31
C LEU A 703 -2.53 4.99 -39.90
N ILE A 704 -2.65 6.27 -39.54
CA ILE A 704 -3.16 6.70 -38.24
C ILE A 704 -4.60 6.22 -38.03
N ASP A 705 -5.47 6.46 -39.02
CA ASP A 705 -6.88 6.03 -38.98
C ASP A 705 -6.99 4.50 -38.91
N GLY A 706 -6.15 3.80 -39.68
CA GLY A 706 -6.02 2.35 -39.65
C GLY A 706 -5.64 1.83 -38.27
N GLN A 707 -4.64 2.44 -37.62
CA GLN A 707 -4.17 1.99 -36.31
C GLN A 707 -5.16 2.31 -35.20
N LEU A 708 -5.78 3.49 -35.21
CA LEU A 708 -6.87 3.83 -34.28
C LEU A 708 -8.01 2.81 -34.40
N LYS A 709 -8.36 2.40 -35.63
CA LYS A 709 -9.38 1.36 -35.88
C LYS A 709 -8.91 -0.03 -35.44
N LEU A 710 -7.63 -0.37 -35.60
CA LEU A 710 -7.04 -1.61 -35.09
C LEU A 710 -7.14 -1.68 -33.56
N LEU A 711 -6.62 -0.67 -32.86
CA LEU A 711 -6.63 -0.61 -31.39
C LEU A 711 -8.06 -0.61 -30.85
N LYS A 712 -8.98 0.08 -31.52
CA LYS A 712 -10.40 0.02 -31.14
C LYS A 712 -11.01 -1.36 -31.35
N THR A 713 -10.63 -2.08 -32.40
CA THR A 713 -11.07 -3.47 -32.61
C THR A 713 -10.52 -4.39 -31.52
N ILE A 714 -9.26 -4.21 -31.11
CA ILE A 714 -8.64 -4.97 -30.01
C ILE A 714 -9.37 -4.73 -28.69
N GLU A 715 -9.70 -3.47 -28.37
CA GLU A 715 -10.53 -3.13 -27.20
C GLU A 715 -11.90 -3.79 -27.26
N ASN A 716 -12.56 -3.77 -28.42
CA ASN A 716 -13.85 -4.43 -28.56
C ASN A 716 -13.75 -5.95 -28.35
N ILE A 717 -12.65 -6.59 -28.80
CA ILE A 717 -12.36 -8.00 -28.53
C ILE A 717 -12.16 -8.25 -27.02
N TYR A 718 -11.35 -7.42 -26.37
CA TYR A 718 -11.14 -7.50 -24.93
C TYR A 718 -12.43 -7.29 -24.12
N ASP A 719 -13.25 -6.32 -24.51
CA ASP A 719 -14.55 -6.03 -23.90
C ASP A 719 -15.51 -7.21 -24.03
N ILE A 720 -15.59 -7.85 -25.22
CA ILE A 720 -16.48 -9.00 -25.42
C ILE A 720 -15.98 -10.24 -24.68
N PHE A 721 -14.67 -10.44 -24.56
CA PHE A 721 -14.11 -11.48 -23.71
C PHE A 721 -14.46 -11.26 -22.24
N THR A 722 -14.31 -10.03 -21.76
CA THR A 722 -14.71 -9.67 -20.39
C THR A 722 -16.20 -9.90 -20.16
N LYS A 723 -17.05 -9.58 -21.15
CA LYS A 723 -18.49 -9.88 -21.10
C LYS A 723 -18.77 -11.38 -21.06
N LEU A 724 -18.09 -12.19 -21.87
CA LEU A 724 -18.19 -13.66 -21.86
C LEU A 724 -17.74 -14.23 -20.50
N GLU A 725 -16.67 -13.67 -19.94
CA GLU A 725 -16.14 -14.06 -18.63
C GLU A 725 -17.16 -13.76 -17.52
N LEU A 726 -17.69 -12.54 -17.47
CA LEU A 726 -18.70 -12.09 -16.50
C LEU A 726 -20.06 -12.80 -16.67
N ALA A 727 -20.43 -13.13 -17.91
CA ALA A 727 -21.62 -13.92 -18.20
C ALA A 727 -21.48 -15.39 -17.79
N GLY A 728 -20.30 -15.81 -17.30
CA GLY A 728 -20.05 -17.17 -16.82
C GLY A 728 -19.93 -18.20 -17.94
N HIS A 729 -19.46 -17.80 -19.13
CA HIS A 729 -19.23 -18.75 -20.21
C HIS A 729 -18.06 -19.68 -19.83
N PRO A 730 -18.23 -21.03 -19.85
CA PRO A 730 -17.25 -21.95 -19.27
C PRO A 730 -15.93 -22.03 -20.05
N ASP A 731 -15.93 -21.76 -21.37
CA ASP A 731 -14.73 -21.84 -22.22
C ASP A 731 -13.88 -20.55 -22.24
N TYR A 732 -14.32 -19.50 -21.56
CA TYR A 732 -13.64 -18.20 -21.49
C TYR A 732 -13.31 -17.81 -20.04
N GLN A 733 -12.85 -18.79 -19.26
CA GLN A 733 -12.45 -18.62 -17.85
C GLN A 733 -10.99 -19.02 -17.68
N LEU A 734 -10.20 -18.19 -17.01
CA LEU A 734 -8.76 -18.44 -16.77
C LEU A 734 -7.99 -18.76 -18.05
N ARG A 735 -8.37 -18.07 -19.14
CA ARG A 735 -7.84 -18.30 -20.48
C ARG A 735 -6.88 -17.17 -20.85
N ASP A 736 -5.78 -17.55 -21.47
CA ASP A 736 -4.79 -16.66 -22.06
C ASP A 736 -4.93 -16.82 -23.58
N GLU A 737 -5.33 -15.75 -24.27
CA GLU A 737 -5.56 -15.74 -25.72
C GLU A 737 -4.48 -14.91 -26.41
N HIS A 738 -3.99 -15.42 -27.53
CA HIS A 738 -2.94 -14.78 -28.32
C HIS A 738 -3.42 -14.57 -29.75
N TYR A 739 -3.44 -13.33 -30.21
CA TYR A 739 -3.83 -12.96 -31.58
C TYR A 739 -2.68 -12.29 -32.30
N GLU A 740 -2.22 -12.91 -33.38
CA GLU A 740 -1.25 -12.30 -34.29
C GLU A 740 -1.93 -11.17 -35.07
N ILE A 741 -1.33 -9.97 -35.06
CA ILE A 741 -1.75 -8.83 -35.88
C ILE A 741 -1.26 -9.00 -37.33
N HIS A 742 -0.19 -9.76 -37.52
CA HIS A 742 0.43 -10.02 -38.82
C HIS A 742 -0.18 -11.26 -39.50
N PHE A 743 -0.26 -11.27 -40.83
CA PHE A 743 -0.77 -12.41 -41.62
C PHE A 743 0.40 -13.06 -42.35
N GLN A 744 0.59 -14.37 -42.22
CA GLN A 744 1.75 -15.11 -42.74
C GLN A 744 1.84 -15.22 -44.28
N GLN A 745 0.90 -14.67 -45.05
CA GLN A 745 0.69 -15.10 -46.44
C GLN A 745 0.98 -14.11 -47.58
N ILE A 746 1.65 -12.98 -47.36
CA ILE A 746 2.14 -12.15 -48.48
C ILE A 746 3.53 -11.62 -48.15
N HIS A 747 4.52 -11.89 -49.00
CA HIS A 747 5.86 -11.27 -48.96
C HIS A 747 5.75 -9.75 -48.82
N THR A 748 5.81 -9.24 -47.59
CA THR A 748 5.73 -7.82 -47.25
C THR A 748 7.04 -7.07 -47.46
N ASP A 749 8.13 -7.76 -47.78
CA ASP A 749 9.45 -7.13 -47.93
C ASP A 749 9.56 -6.20 -49.14
N SER A 750 8.62 -6.24 -50.10
CA SER A 750 8.63 -5.35 -51.28
C SER A 750 7.66 -4.17 -51.22
N MET A 751 6.80 -4.06 -50.19
CA MET A 751 5.71 -3.07 -50.19
C MET A 751 6.03 -1.71 -49.57
N LEU A 752 7.08 -1.61 -48.75
CA LEU A 752 7.39 -0.39 -47.99
C LEU A 752 8.51 0.46 -48.59
N ILE A 753 9.25 -0.05 -49.58
CA ILE A 753 10.44 0.63 -50.12
C ILE A 753 10.14 1.49 -51.37
N ASP A 754 8.98 1.35 -52.02
CA ASP A 754 8.67 2.06 -53.28
C ASP A 754 7.29 2.78 -53.28
N LEU A 755 7.10 3.73 -52.37
CA LEU A 755 5.83 4.47 -52.20
C LEU A 755 5.74 5.73 -53.10
N ARG A 756 5.39 5.55 -54.38
CA ARG A 756 4.79 6.60 -55.22
C ARG A 756 3.28 6.36 -55.39
N SER A 757 2.52 7.45 -55.51
CA SER A 757 1.06 7.71 -55.55
C SER A 757 0.03 6.62 -55.95
N HIS A 758 0.40 5.45 -56.47
CA HIS A 758 -0.53 4.36 -56.85
C HIS A 758 -0.64 3.22 -55.80
N GLN A 759 0.03 3.34 -54.65
CA GLN A 759 0.08 2.28 -53.62
C GLN A 759 -0.77 2.54 -52.35
N ASN A 760 -1.35 3.73 -52.18
CA ASN A 760 -2.20 4.04 -51.01
C ASN A 760 -3.38 3.06 -50.91
N ALA A 761 -4.04 2.74 -52.03
CA ALA A 761 -5.14 1.77 -52.06
C ALA A 761 -4.70 0.35 -51.67
N ARG A 762 -3.44 -0.03 -51.94
CA ARG A 762 -2.93 -1.35 -51.57
C ARG A 762 -2.58 -1.44 -50.08
N LEU A 763 -1.97 -0.39 -49.52
CA LEU A 763 -1.73 -0.31 -48.08
C LEU A 763 -3.08 -0.27 -47.33
N GLU A 764 -4.00 0.58 -47.77
CA GLU A 764 -5.34 0.69 -47.19
C GLU A 764 -6.05 -0.67 -47.23
N ASN A 765 -5.98 -1.39 -48.35
CA ASN A 765 -6.52 -2.75 -48.46
C ASN A 765 -5.81 -3.74 -47.52
N GLY A 766 -4.48 -3.68 -47.37
CA GLY A 766 -3.72 -4.54 -46.46
C GLY A 766 -4.07 -4.31 -44.98
N ILE A 767 -4.19 -3.04 -44.56
CA ILE A 767 -4.67 -2.67 -43.23
C ILE A 767 -6.13 -3.11 -43.05
N HIS A 768 -6.97 -2.90 -44.07
CA HIS A 768 -8.37 -3.28 -44.05
C HIS A 768 -8.55 -4.79 -43.85
N ILE A 769 -7.82 -5.64 -44.58
CA ILE A 769 -7.86 -7.11 -44.43
C ILE A 769 -7.47 -7.53 -43.00
N ARG A 770 -6.42 -6.92 -42.43
CA ARG A 770 -5.95 -7.24 -41.07
C ARG A 770 -7.00 -6.87 -40.01
N ILE A 771 -7.59 -5.69 -40.15
CA ILE A 771 -8.67 -5.25 -39.26
C ILE A 771 -9.91 -6.12 -39.46
N GLN A 772 -10.26 -6.49 -40.70
CA GLN A 772 -11.39 -7.38 -41.00
C GLN A 772 -11.25 -8.75 -40.34
N ASN A 773 -10.04 -9.31 -40.27
CA ASN A 773 -9.81 -10.57 -39.57
C ASN A 773 -10.12 -10.46 -38.06
N LEU A 774 -9.57 -9.45 -37.40
CA LEU A 774 -9.87 -9.18 -35.98
C LEU A 774 -11.35 -8.82 -35.77
N GLN A 775 -11.97 -8.09 -36.69
CA GLN A 775 -13.41 -7.82 -36.67
C GLN A 775 -14.23 -9.11 -36.81
N SER A 776 -13.82 -10.06 -37.66
CA SER A 776 -14.46 -11.37 -37.77
C SER A 776 -14.38 -12.16 -36.46
N ILE A 777 -13.24 -12.10 -35.76
CA ILE A 777 -13.08 -12.67 -34.42
C ILE A 777 -14.05 -12.00 -33.44
N TYR A 778 -14.09 -10.67 -33.42
CA TYR A 778 -15.04 -9.91 -32.60
C TYR A 778 -16.51 -10.30 -32.88
N TYR A 779 -16.93 -10.37 -34.15
CA TYR A 779 -18.30 -10.77 -34.51
C TYR A 779 -18.61 -12.22 -34.13
N THR A 780 -17.63 -13.12 -34.25
CA THR A 780 -17.76 -14.51 -33.80
C THR A 780 -17.97 -14.57 -32.30
N LEU A 781 -17.14 -13.86 -31.51
CA LEU A 781 -17.26 -13.78 -30.06
C LEU A 781 -18.57 -13.12 -29.62
N GLN A 782 -19.01 -12.07 -30.30
CA GLN A 782 -20.29 -11.41 -30.07
C GLN A 782 -21.45 -12.36 -30.31
N THR A 783 -21.41 -13.13 -31.41
CA THR A 783 -22.42 -14.15 -31.71
C THR A 783 -22.42 -15.24 -30.63
N THR A 784 -21.25 -15.69 -30.18
CA THR A 784 -21.13 -16.65 -29.07
C THR A 784 -21.73 -16.09 -27.78
N TYR A 785 -21.45 -14.83 -27.45
CA TYR A 785 -22.03 -14.15 -26.29
C TYR A 785 -23.56 -14.08 -26.38
N ASP A 786 -24.09 -13.63 -27.52
CA ASP A 786 -25.54 -13.49 -27.72
C ASP A 786 -26.25 -14.85 -27.64
N MET A 787 -25.69 -15.89 -28.27
CA MET A 787 -26.21 -17.26 -28.15
C MET A 787 -26.16 -17.76 -26.70
N TRP A 788 -25.06 -17.53 -25.98
CA TRP A 788 -24.93 -17.92 -24.58
C TRP A 788 -25.99 -17.26 -23.70
N ILE A 789 -26.18 -15.95 -23.83
CA ILE A 789 -27.19 -15.20 -23.06
C ILE A 789 -28.60 -15.67 -23.41
N GLN A 790 -28.89 -15.93 -24.69
CA GLN A 790 -30.19 -16.47 -25.12
C GLN A 790 -30.45 -17.86 -24.51
N ASN A 791 -29.46 -18.76 -24.58
CA ASN A 791 -29.56 -20.09 -23.98
C ASN A 791 -29.71 -20.00 -22.46
N LEU A 792 -28.94 -19.13 -21.79
CA LEU A 792 -29.05 -18.92 -20.35
C LEU A 792 -30.45 -18.43 -19.94
N LYS A 793 -31.02 -17.49 -20.70
CA LYS A 793 -32.40 -17.01 -20.50
C LYS A 793 -33.42 -18.13 -20.72
N LYS A 794 -33.28 -18.90 -21.81
CA LYS A 794 -34.14 -20.05 -22.13
C LYS A 794 -34.12 -21.09 -21.01
N TYR A 795 -32.95 -21.56 -20.58
CA TYR A 795 -32.87 -22.59 -19.52
C TYR A 795 -33.28 -22.06 -18.15
N ARG A 796 -33.09 -20.78 -17.83
CA ARG A 796 -33.67 -20.18 -16.62
C ARG A 796 -35.19 -20.14 -16.63
N GLN A 797 -35.82 -20.11 -17.80
CA GLN A 797 -37.27 -20.22 -17.93
C GLN A 797 -37.73 -21.67 -17.84
N GLU A 798 -37.02 -22.60 -18.49
CA GLU A 798 -37.35 -24.03 -18.48
C GLU A 798 -37.05 -24.72 -17.13
N CYS A 799 -36.05 -24.26 -16.39
CA CYS A 799 -35.65 -24.77 -15.07
C CYS A 799 -35.58 -23.62 -14.07
N SER A 800 -36.61 -23.50 -13.24
CA SER A 800 -36.70 -22.45 -12.22
C SER A 800 -35.53 -22.49 -11.24
N LEU A 801 -34.97 -23.68 -10.96
CA LEU A 801 -33.82 -23.86 -10.07
C LEU A 801 -32.58 -23.12 -10.54
N LEU A 802 -32.37 -22.96 -11.86
CA LEU A 802 -31.25 -22.16 -12.38
C LEU A 802 -31.35 -20.68 -12.01
N LYS A 803 -32.53 -20.18 -11.64
CA LYS A 803 -32.68 -18.82 -11.15
C LYS A 803 -32.05 -18.63 -9.78
N LEU A 804 -31.88 -19.69 -8.97
CA LEU A 804 -31.23 -19.59 -7.66
C LEU A 804 -29.75 -19.23 -7.78
N TYR A 805 -29.12 -19.55 -8.91
CA TYR A 805 -27.69 -19.35 -9.11
C TYR A 805 -27.41 -18.11 -9.97
N SER A 806 -26.45 -17.29 -9.54
CA SER A 806 -25.83 -16.25 -10.36
C SER A 806 -25.08 -16.85 -11.57
N ASN A 807 -24.67 -16.00 -12.51
CA ASN A 807 -23.94 -16.47 -13.70
C ASN A 807 -22.61 -17.12 -13.33
N ARG A 808 -21.88 -16.52 -12.39
CA ARG A 808 -20.66 -17.08 -11.80
C ARG A 808 -20.93 -18.43 -11.14
N GLU A 809 -22.05 -18.53 -10.43
CA GLU A 809 -22.39 -19.75 -9.71
C GLU A 809 -22.75 -20.91 -10.65
N ILE A 810 -23.47 -20.62 -11.74
CA ILE A 810 -23.75 -21.56 -12.84
C ILE A 810 -22.46 -22.03 -13.49
N MET A 811 -21.56 -21.10 -13.78
CA MET A 811 -20.26 -21.38 -14.38
C MET A 811 -19.41 -22.30 -13.51
N VAL A 812 -19.31 -22.06 -12.20
CA VAL A 812 -18.57 -22.94 -11.27
C VAL A 812 -19.16 -24.36 -11.30
N LEU A 813 -20.49 -24.50 -11.27
CA LEU A 813 -21.14 -25.81 -11.37
C LEU A 813 -20.81 -26.51 -12.69
N ILE A 814 -20.83 -25.78 -13.82
CA ILE A 814 -20.46 -26.34 -15.12
C ILE A 814 -18.99 -26.78 -15.14
N ILE A 815 -18.08 -25.98 -14.59
CA ILE A 815 -16.65 -26.33 -14.49
C ILE A 815 -16.45 -27.61 -13.66
N LEU A 816 -17.16 -27.75 -12.53
CA LEU A 816 -17.10 -28.94 -11.69
C LEU A 816 -17.68 -30.19 -12.39
N LEU A 817 -18.78 -30.03 -13.14
CA LEU A 817 -19.39 -31.13 -13.90
C LEU A 817 -18.62 -31.50 -15.18
N ARG A 818 -17.70 -30.67 -15.65
CA ARG A 818 -16.90 -30.92 -16.87
C ARG A 818 -15.89 -32.03 -16.64
N LYS A 819 -15.83 -33.00 -17.54
CA LYS A 819 -14.81 -34.06 -17.55
C LYS A 819 -13.42 -33.43 -17.72
N SER A 820 -12.43 -33.83 -16.92
CA SER A 820 -11.04 -33.44 -17.17
C SER A 820 -10.47 -34.27 -18.31
N ASN A 821 -9.76 -33.62 -19.23
CA ASN A 821 -8.80 -34.28 -20.09
C ASN A 821 -7.46 -33.58 -19.86
N ILE A 822 -6.39 -34.38 -19.73
CA ILE A 822 -4.94 -34.07 -19.82
C ILE A 822 -4.51 -32.67 -19.34
N SER A 823 -3.73 -32.63 -18.23
CA SER A 823 -2.82 -31.57 -17.67
C SER A 823 -3.21 -30.07 -17.70
N ASN A 824 -4.26 -29.65 -18.41
CA ASN A 824 -4.66 -28.27 -18.69
C ASN A 824 -6.19 -28.07 -18.59
N SER A 825 -6.88 -28.87 -17.77
CA SER A 825 -8.32 -28.66 -17.56
C SER A 825 -8.54 -27.40 -16.71
N ILE A 826 -9.44 -26.51 -17.16
CA ILE A 826 -9.90 -25.32 -16.41
C ILE A 826 -10.33 -25.72 -14.98
N ARG A 827 -10.90 -26.92 -14.84
CA ARG A 827 -11.26 -27.52 -13.56
C ARG A 827 -10.06 -27.78 -12.65
N ASN A 828 -8.99 -28.40 -13.16
CA ASN A 828 -7.75 -28.62 -12.41
C ASN A 828 -7.11 -27.29 -12.01
N HIS A 829 -7.02 -26.32 -12.93
CA HIS A 829 -6.48 -24.99 -12.60
C HIS A 829 -7.34 -24.26 -11.55
N PHE A 830 -8.67 -24.37 -11.63
CA PHE A 830 -9.60 -23.87 -10.61
C PHE A 830 -9.37 -24.53 -9.24
N LEU A 831 -9.28 -25.87 -9.18
CA LEU A 831 -9.07 -26.62 -7.95
C LEU A 831 -7.67 -26.35 -7.35
N LYS A 832 -6.61 -26.32 -8.15
CA LYS A 832 -5.25 -25.93 -7.73
C LYS A 832 -5.23 -24.54 -7.10
N ASN A 833 -5.87 -23.57 -7.75
CA ASN A 833 -5.97 -22.20 -7.22
C ASN A 833 -6.80 -22.12 -5.93
N LEU A 834 -7.85 -22.94 -5.80
CA LEU A 834 -8.74 -22.92 -4.64
C LEU A 834 -8.07 -23.54 -3.40
N PHE A 835 -7.38 -24.67 -3.58
CA PHE A 835 -6.77 -25.43 -2.50
C PHE A 835 -5.26 -25.21 -2.31
N SER A 836 -4.62 -24.44 -3.20
CA SER A 836 -3.18 -24.09 -3.11
C SER A 836 -2.23 -25.30 -3.04
N PHE A 837 -2.57 -26.42 -3.68
CA PHE A 837 -1.70 -27.59 -3.79
C PHE A 837 -0.78 -27.45 -5.01
N ASN A 838 0.54 -27.51 -4.79
CA ASN A 838 1.56 -27.33 -5.83
C ASN A 838 2.01 -28.63 -6.50
N ASP A 839 1.83 -29.79 -5.87
CA ASP A 839 2.41 -31.05 -6.36
C ASP A 839 1.36 -32.16 -6.44
N LEU A 840 0.81 -32.34 -7.63
CA LEU A 840 0.27 -33.61 -8.07
C LEU A 840 0.99 -33.93 -9.38
N ASN A 841 1.96 -34.84 -9.29
CA ASN A 841 2.73 -35.41 -10.42
C ASN A 841 2.65 -36.95 -10.38
N ASN A 842 1.60 -37.51 -9.77
CA ASN A 842 1.47 -38.95 -9.55
C ASN A 842 0.29 -39.54 -10.33
N GLU A 843 0.38 -40.83 -10.66
CA GLU A 843 -0.58 -41.64 -11.44
C GLU A 843 -2.05 -41.65 -10.90
N ASN A 844 -2.32 -41.02 -9.75
CA ASN A 844 -3.63 -40.91 -9.10
C ASN A 844 -4.33 -39.53 -9.26
N GLU A 845 -3.84 -38.65 -10.15
CA GLU A 845 -4.36 -37.29 -10.35
C GLU A 845 -5.89 -37.23 -10.62
N GLU A 846 -6.43 -38.15 -11.41
CA GLU A 846 -7.86 -38.12 -11.78
C GLU A 846 -8.76 -38.49 -10.59
N GLU A 847 -8.33 -39.43 -9.74
CA GLU A 847 -9.11 -39.85 -8.57
C GLU A 847 -9.14 -38.76 -7.49
N GLU A 848 -8.01 -38.07 -7.27
CA GLU A 848 -7.96 -36.92 -6.37
C GLU A 848 -8.76 -35.72 -6.89
N GLU A 849 -8.65 -35.40 -8.19
CA GLU A 849 -9.44 -34.34 -8.81
C GLU A 849 -10.95 -34.62 -8.66
N GLU A 850 -11.39 -35.87 -8.86
CA GLU A 850 -12.78 -36.28 -8.64
C GLU A 850 -13.20 -36.15 -7.17
N LYS A 851 -12.38 -36.62 -6.22
CA LYS A 851 -12.67 -36.47 -4.78
C LYS A 851 -12.83 -35.00 -4.38
N LEU A 852 -11.96 -34.12 -4.86
CA LEU A 852 -12.03 -32.68 -4.62
C LEU A 852 -13.23 -32.04 -5.30
N THR A 853 -13.58 -32.48 -6.52
CA THR A 853 -14.76 -32.02 -7.25
C THR A 853 -16.04 -32.35 -6.50
N ILE A 854 -16.21 -33.59 -6.05
CA ILE A 854 -17.37 -34.02 -5.26
C ILE A 854 -17.46 -33.23 -3.96
N HIS A 855 -16.33 -33.00 -3.30
CA HIS A 855 -16.27 -32.20 -2.07
C HIS A 855 -16.69 -30.74 -2.32
N CYS A 856 -16.23 -30.14 -3.42
CA CYS A 856 -16.64 -28.79 -3.83
C CYS A 856 -18.15 -28.73 -4.11
N LEU A 857 -18.69 -29.69 -4.86
CA LEU A 857 -20.13 -29.79 -5.12
C LEU A 857 -20.93 -29.95 -3.83
N GLU A 858 -20.50 -30.80 -2.90
CA GLU A 858 -21.14 -30.99 -1.60
C GLU A 858 -21.19 -29.68 -0.80
N HIS A 859 -20.05 -29.00 -0.66
CA HIS A 859 -19.97 -27.73 0.06
C HIS A 859 -20.87 -26.67 -0.59
N TYR A 860 -20.81 -26.59 -1.92
CA TYR A 860 -21.53 -25.59 -2.69
C TYR A 860 -23.05 -25.82 -2.70
N LEU A 861 -23.50 -27.07 -2.75
CA LEU A 861 -24.93 -27.38 -2.65
C LEU A 861 -25.45 -27.21 -1.22
N ARG A 862 -24.62 -27.47 -0.20
CA ARG A 862 -24.97 -27.20 1.21
C ARG A 862 -25.10 -25.71 1.51
N SER A 863 -24.32 -24.84 0.86
CA SER A 863 -24.41 -23.39 1.06
C SER A 863 -25.76 -22.80 0.62
N LEU A 864 -26.52 -23.51 -0.22
CA LEU A 864 -27.88 -23.11 -0.63
C LEU A 864 -28.92 -23.30 0.47
N ARG A 865 -28.61 -24.10 1.50
CA ARG A 865 -29.43 -24.37 2.70
C ARG A 865 -30.83 -24.90 2.40
N ILE A 866 -30.97 -25.72 1.36
CA ILE A 866 -32.26 -26.34 1.02
C ILE A 866 -32.37 -27.65 1.79
N LEU A 867 -33.22 -27.65 2.83
CA LEU A 867 -33.33 -28.71 3.85
C LEU A 867 -33.81 -30.07 3.32
N GLN A 868 -34.43 -30.09 2.14
CA GLN A 868 -35.08 -31.28 1.57
C GLN A 868 -34.16 -32.11 0.67
N ILE A 869 -32.91 -31.70 0.46
CA ILE A 869 -31.96 -32.45 -0.38
C ILE A 869 -31.24 -33.52 0.46
N ASN A 870 -31.30 -34.76 0.01
CA ASN A 870 -30.38 -35.80 0.49
C ASN A 870 -29.02 -35.62 -0.20
N LEU A 871 -28.08 -34.94 0.46
CA LEU A 871 -26.71 -34.70 -0.03
C LEU A 871 -25.73 -35.74 0.54
N THR A 872 -26.06 -37.03 0.48
CA THR A 872 -25.08 -38.07 0.79
C THR A 872 -24.01 -38.12 -0.29
N ARG A 873 -22.76 -38.36 0.11
CA ARG A 873 -21.61 -38.39 -0.82
C ARG A 873 -21.81 -39.39 -1.96
N ASN A 874 -22.38 -40.57 -1.68
CA ASN A 874 -22.63 -41.60 -2.69
C ASN A 874 -23.65 -41.14 -3.75
N GLN A 875 -24.74 -40.50 -3.33
CA GLN A 875 -25.73 -39.95 -4.28
C GLN A 875 -25.13 -38.82 -5.13
N LEU A 876 -24.28 -37.97 -4.55
CA LEU A 876 -23.58 -36.93 -5.31
C LEU A 876 -22.62 -37.53 -6.34
N ILE A 877 -21.91 -38.61 -5.99
CA ILE A 877 -21.05 -39.34 -6.94
C ILE A 877 -21.89 -39.90 -8.09
N GLU A 878 -23.00 -40.58 -7.80
CA GLU A 878 -23.90 -41.12 -8.82
C GLU A 878 -24.46 -40.03 -9.74
N LEU A 879 -24.93 -38.91 -9.18
CA LEU A 879 -25.46 -37.77 -9.93
C LEU A 879 -24.37 -37.09 -10.77
N TYR A 880 -23.18 -36.90 -10.19
CA TYR A 880 -22.04 -36.36 -10.91
C TYR A 880 -21.68 -37.26 -12.10
N GLN A 881 -21.54 -38.58 -11.90
CA GLN A 881 -21.24 -39.55 -12.96
C GLN A 881 -22.30 -39.54 -14.07
N LYS A 882 -23.59 -39.47 -13.71
CA LYS A 882 -24.70 -39.44 -14.67
C LYS A 882 -24.73 -38.18 -15.54
N HIS A 883 -24.36 -37.03 -14.97
CA HIS A 883 -24.52 -35.71 -15.61
C HIS A 883 -23.20 -35.03 -15.97
N ARG A 884 -22.09 -35.79 -16.04
CA ARG A 884 -20.80 -35.24 -16.50
C ARG A 884 -20.93 -34.61 -17.88
N ILE A 885 -20.27 -33.49 -18.05
CA ILE A 885 -20.26 -32.69 -19.28
C ILE A 885 -19.00 -33.02 -20.09
N GLU A 886 -19.18 -33.39 -21.37
CA GLU A 886 -18.06 -33.63 -22.29
C GLU A 886 -17.53 -32.34 -22.93
N ILE A 887 -16.23 -32.28 -23.21
CA ILE A 887 -15.48 -31.07 -23.60
C ILE A 887 -15.86 -30.50 -24.99
N ARG A 888 -16.54 -31.27 -25.85
CA ARG A 888 -16.83 -30.89 -27.26
C ARG A 888 -18.31 -30.66 -27.56
N LEU A 889 -19.12 -30.44 -26.54
CA LEU A 889 -20.55 -30.24 -26.75
C LEU A 889 -20.86 -28.80 -27.18
N ASN A 890 -21.96 -28.62 -27.91
CA ASN A 890 -22.52 -27.30 -28.19
C ASN A 890 -22.79 -26.55 -26.87
N THR A 891 -22.56 -25.24 -26.83
CA THR A 891 -22.76 -24.37 -25.64
C THR A 891 -24.12 -24.58 -24.95
N ASP A 892 -25.18 -24.86 -25.72
CA ASP A 892 -26.52 -25.21 -25.24
C ASP A 892 -26.53 -26.45 -24.31
N MET A 893 -25.67 -27.43 -24.56
CA MET A 893 -25.60 -28.67 -23.78
C MET A 893 -25.07 -28.49 -22.37
N TYR A 894 -24.22 -27.49 -22.14
CA TYR A 894 -23.72 -27.19 -20.80
C TYR A 894 -24.87 -26.87 -19.84
N LEU A 895 -25.76 -25.98 -20.27
CA LEU A 895 -26.91 -25.55 -19.48
C LEU A 895 -27.98 -26.63 -19.41
N LYS A 896 -28.18 -27.42 -20.47
CA LYS A 896 -29.09 -28.58 -20.44
C LYS A 896 -28.65 -29.61 -19.41
N LYS A 897 -27.37 -30.01 -19.42
CA LYS A 897 -26.83 -30.99 -18.48
C LYS A 897 -26.87 -30.50 -17.04
N LEU A 898 -26.56 -29.22 -16.82
CA LEU A 898 -26.74 -28.62 -15.50
C LEU A 898 -28.21 -28.63 -15.06
N SER A 899 -29.15 -28.33 -15.96
CA SER A 899 -30.58 -28.37 -15.65
C SER A 899 -31.06 -29.80 -15.31
N GLU A 900 -30.59 -30.81 -16.06
CA GLU A 900 -30.84 -32.23 -15.78
C GLU A 900 -30.28 -32.65 -14.42
N PHE A 901 -29.04 -32.24 -14.11
CA PHE A 901 -28.41 -32.47 -12.81
C PHE A 901 -29.22 -31.86 -11.67
N LEU A 902 -29.65 -30.61 -11.79
CA LEU A 902 -30.45 -29.93 -10.77
C LEU A 902 -31.81 -30.60 -10.58
N ARG A 903 -32.53 -30.93 -11.66
CA ARG A 903 -33.84 -31.62 -11.55
C ARG A 903 -33.74 -32.97 -10.85
N ASP A 904 -32.70 -33.75 -11.17
CA ASP A 904 -32.47 -35.05 -10.52
C ASP A 904 -32.05 -34.92 -9.06
N LEU A 905 -31.27 -33.89 -8.72
CA LEU A 905 -30.85 -33.59 -7.36
C LEU A 905 -32.05 -33.20 -6.47
N PHE A 906 -32.97 -32.40 -7.02
CA PHE A 906 -34.03 -31.76 -6.25
C PHE A 906 -35.39 -32.48 -6.31
N LYS A 907 -35.56 -33.49 -7.16
CA LYS A 907 -36.77 -34.33 -7.33
C LYS A 907 -38.08 -33.55 -7.10
N TYR A 908 -38.58 -32.89 -8.16
CA TYR A 908 -39.79 -32.05 -8.25
C TYR A 908 -39.60 -30.55 -7.89
N ASP A 909 -39.08 -29.78 -8.86
CA ASP A 909 -38.80 -28.33 -8.82
C ASP A 909 -39.88 -27.46 -8.14
N GLU A 910 -41.16 -27.79 -8.30
CA GLU A 910 -42.26 -26.91 -7.83
C GLU A 910 -42.61 -27.06 -6.34
N LYS A 911 -42.28 -28.18 -5.69
CA LYS A 911 -42.73 -28.47 -4.31
C LYS A 911 -41.73 -28.08 -3.22
N ILE A 912 -40.49 -27.79 -3.60
CA ILE A 912 -39.35 -27.65 -2.68
C ILE A 912 -39.56 -26.53 -1.66
N PHE A 913 -40.17 -25.43 -2.10
CA PHE A 913 -40.39 -24.25 -1.27
C PHE A 913 -41.87 -24.06 -0.87
N GLN A 914 -42.77 -24.99 -1.21
CA GLN A 914 -44.21 -24.85 -0.91
C GLN A 914 -44.58 -25.22 0.54
N GLN A 915 -43.73 -25.98 1.23
CA GLN A 915 -43.94 -26.35 2.63
C GLN A 915 -43.23 -25.34 3.55
N LYS A 916 -43.93 -24.85 4.59
CA LYS A 916 -43.29 -24.09 5.68
C LYS A 916 -42.11 -24.91 6.20
N GLN A 917 -40.92 -24.32 6.18
CA GLN A 917 -39.69 -24.98 6.59
C GLN A 917 -39.85 -25.51 8.02
N ILE A 918 -39.71 -26.83 8.19
CA ILE A 918 -39.59 -27.47 9.49
C ILE A 918 -38.12 -27.33 9.91
N HIS A 919 -37.88 -26.84 11.13
CA HIS A 919 -36.53 -26.70 11.70
C HIS A 919 -35.79 -28.04 11.65
N ASN A 920 -34.58 -28.06 11.09
CA ASN A 920 -33.72 -29.24 11.04
C ASN A 920 -32.38 -28.91 11.72
N GLU A 921 -31.87 -29.85 12.52
CA GLU A 921 -30.69 -29.68 13.40
C GLU A 921 -29.36 -29.51 12.63
N ASN A 922 -29.35 -29.73 11.31
CA ASN A 922 -28.17 -29.59 10.45
C ASN A 922 -27.94 -28.15 9.90
N GLN A 923 -28.59 -27.14 10.47
CA GLN A 923 -28.40 -25.75 10.04
C GLN A 923 -27.03 -25.23 10.47
N GLN A 924 -26.13 -25.02 9.51
CA GLN A 924 -24.83 -24.39 9.74
C GLN A 924 -25.01 -22.88 9.92
N PHE A 925 -24.79 -22.42 11.14
CA PHE A 925 -24.71 -21.01 11.52
C PHE A 925 -23.36 -20.44 11.07
N LEU A 926 -23.34 -19.54 10.08
CA LEU A 926 -22.19 -18.69 9.79
C LEU A 926 -22.38 -17.39 10.59
N VAL A 927 -21.77 -17.34 11.76
CA VAL A 927 -21.73 -16.13 12.58
C VAL A 927 -20.42 -15.42 12.26
N ASN A 928 -20.48 -14.12 11.94
CA ASN A 928 -19.25 -13.31 11.79
C ASN A 928 -19.02 -12.59 13.10
N ILE A 929 -17.99 -12.98 13.83
CA ILE A 929 -17.41 -12.13 14.87
C ILE A 929 -15.90 -12.24 14.72
N ASN A 930 -15.29 -11.28 14.02
CA ASN A 930 -13.99 -10.73 14.41
C ASN A 930 -13.75 -9.37 13.76
N ARG A 931 -13.70 -8.33 14.61
CA ARG A 931 -12.90 -7.13 14.38
C ARG A 931 -11.44 -7.49 14.67
N SER A 932 -10.65 -7.75 13.65
CA SER A 932 -9.20 -7.68 13.78
C SER A 932 -8.53 -7.46 12.42
N SER A 933 -8.06 -6.23 12.22
CA SER A 933 -6.77 -5.88 11.60
C SER A 933 -6.27 -6.72 10.43
N SER A 934 -6.35 -6.17 9.22
CA SER A 934 -5.21 -6.08 8.30
C SER A 934 -5.57 -5.25 7.08
N ILE A 935 -5.20 -3.97 7.14
CA ILE A 935 -4.95 -3.15 5.96
C ILE A 935 -3.70 -3.72 5.32
N THR A 936 -3.83 -4.34 4.14
CA THR A 936 -2.95 -4.20 2.97
C THR A 936 -3.32 -5.26 1.94
N ASN A 937 -4.25 -4.92 1.06
CA ASN A 937 -4.17 -5.06 -0.39
C ASN A 937 -5.57 -4.91 -0.98
N GLN A 938 -5.67 -4.02 -1.97
CA GLN A 938 -6.89 -3.56 -2.62
C GLN A 938 -7.77 -4.73 -3.08
N LEU A 939 -9.08 -4.60 -2.83
CA LEU A 939 -10.20 -5.56 -3.01
C LEU A 939 -10.56 -6.43 -1.79
N SER A 940 -10.63 -5.82 -0.59
CA SER A 940 -11.45 -6.35 0.50
C SER A 940 -12.93 -6.03 0.25
N PHE A 941 -13.79 -7.05 0.18
CA PHE A 941 -15.23 -6.85 0.31
C PHE A 941 -15.54 -6.36 1.73
N THR A 942 -15.62 -5.04 1.91
CA THR A 942 -15.99 -4.37 3.17
C THR A 942 -17.51 -4.33 3.31
N HIS A 943 -18.12 -5.48 3.57
CA HIS A 943 -19.51 -5.54 4.02
C HIS A 943 -19.53 -5.96 5.48
N ASP A 944 -19.02 -5.07 6.33
CA ASP A 944 -19.19 -5.18 7.78
C ASP A 944 -20.66 -4.90 8.08
N PHE A 945 -21.42 -5.95 8.37
CA PHE A 945 -22.73 -5.80 8.99
C PHE A 945 -22.54 -5.14 10.35
N ASP A 946 -23.21 -4.02 10.58
CA ASP A 946 -23.43 -3.62 11.97
C ASP A 946 -24.30 -4.68 12.66
N LEU A 947 -24.13 -4.76 13.99
CA LEU A 947 -24.82 -5.76 14.80
C LEU A 947 -26.34 -5.65 14.66
N ASP A 948 -26.84 -4.43 14.44
CA ASP A 948 -28.26 -4.12 14.28
C ASP A 948 -28.83 -4.73 13.00
N THR A 949 -28.17 -4.53 11.86
CA THR A 949 -28.56 -5.14 10.58
C THR A 949 -28.54 -6.66 10.67
N TYR A 950 -27.54 -7.23 11.35
CA TYR A 950 -27.45 -8.67 11.58
C TYR A 950 -28.62 -9.23 12.39
N CYS A 951 -28.97 -8.57 13.51
CA CYS A 951 -30.11 -8.94 14.33
C CYS A 951 -31.44 -8.81 13.56
N ILE A 952 -31.59 -7.77 12.73
CA ILE A 952 -32.78 -7.61 11.89
C ILE A 952 -32.87 -8.74 10.85
N LEU A 953 -31.77 -9.11 10.21
CA LEU A 953 -31.74 -10.22 9.24
C LEU A 953 -32.14 -11.53 9.89
N LEU A 954 -31.55 -11.90 11.03
CA LEU A 954 -31.92 -13.13 11.74
C LEU A 954 -33.42 -13.16 12.07
N ASN A 955 -34.00 -12.03 12.47
CA ASN A 955 -35.43 -11.96 12.73
C ASN A 955 -36.28 -12.10 11.46
N ILE A 956 -35.91 -11.43 10.36
CA ILE A 956 -36.60 -11.53 9.06
C ILE A 956 -36.62 -12.98 8.55
N PHE A 957 -35.55 -13.71 8.81
CA PHE A 957 -35.38 -15.10 8.41
C PHE A 957 -35.69 -16.10 9.54
N GLU A 958 -36.48 -15.73 10.55
CA GLU A 958 -36.96 -16.62 11.62
C GLU A 958 -35.84 -17.41 12.33
N ASN A 959 -34.81 -16.68 12.78
CA ASN A 959 -33.55 -17.17 13.37
C ASN A 959 -32.67 -17.99 12.42
N GLN A 960 -32.95 -17.97 11.12
CA GLN A 960 -32.08 -18.54 10.10
C GLN A 960 -31.25 -17.44 9.43
N LEU A 961 -30.13 -17.84 8.83
CA LEU A 961 -29.35 -16.94 8.00
C LEU A 961 -29.83 -17.03 6.55
N PRO A 962 -30.00 -15.88 5.85
CA PRO A 962 -30.30 -15.90 4.42
C PRO A 962 -29.22 -16.62 3.61
N SER A 963 -29.64 -17.34 2.57
CA SER A 963 -28.74 -17.81 1.52
C SER A 963 -28.37 -16.66 0.59
N SER A 964 -27.24 -16.79 -0.14
CA SER A 964 -26.72 -15.74 -1.05
C SER A 964 -27.78 -15.25 -2.05
N TYR A 965 -28.59 -16.16 -2.59
CA TYR A 965 -29.61 -15.83 -3.59
C TYR A 965 -30.81 -15.04 -3.05
N GLN A 966 -30.98 -14.99 -1.72
CA GLN A 966 -32.05 -14.24 -1.04
C GLN A 966 -31.64 -12.80 -0.73
N ILE A 967 -30.37 -12.42 -0.94
CA ILE A 967 -29.87 -11.08 -0.68
C ILE A 967 -29.42 -10.43 -2.00
N LEU A 968 -29.84 -9.18 -2.22
CA LEU A 968 -29.26 -8.29 -3.23
C LEU A 968 -28.38 -7.24 -2.55
N TRP A 969 -27.11 -7.19 -2.94
CA TRP A 969 -26.11 -6.28 -2.38
C TRP A 969 -25.88 -5.09 -3.31
N CYS A 970 -26.59 -3.99 -3.09
CA CYS A 970 -26.64 -2.88 -4.05
C CYS A 970 -25.30 -2.17 -4.30
N SER A 971 -24.31 -2.31 -3.41
CA SER A 971 -22.97 -1.72 -3.57
C SER A 971 -22.21 -2.22 -4.80
N ASN A 972 -22.43 -3.49 -5.21
CA ASN A 972 -21.69 -4.15 -6.29
C ASN A 972 -22.62 -4.80 -7.34
N THR A 973 -23.90 -4.41 -7.36
CA THR A 973 -24.93 -5.03 -8.20
C THR A 973 -24.85 -4.54 -9.65
N THR A 974 -25.13 -5.40 -10.63
CA THR A 974 -25.33 -5.03 -12.05
C THR A 974 -26.81 -5.01 -12.47
N ASP A 975 -27.11 -4.50 -13.67
CA ASP A 975 -28.45 -4.56 -14.26
C ASP A 975 -28.98 -6.01 -14.32
N GLU A 976 -28.14 -6.98 -14.72
CA GLU A 976 -28.52 -8.39 -14.77
C GLU A 976 -28.83 -8.99 -13.40
N ASP A 977 -28.07 -8.60 -12.37
CA ASP A 977 -28.27 -9.09 -11.00
C ASP A 977 -29.62 -8.64 -10.44
N ILE A 978 -30.04 -7.39 -10.71
CA ILE A 978 -31.36 -6.86 -10.32
C ILE A 978 -32.46 -7.68 -10.99
N HIS A 979 -32.40 -7.83 -12.31
CA HIS A 979 -33.42 -8.58 -13.04
C HIS A 979 -33.48 -10.05 -12.60
N LEU A 980 -32.33 -10.68 -12.36
CA LEU A 980 -32.27 -12.04 -11.84
C LEU A 980 -32.89 -12.13 -10.44
N PHE A 981 -32.57 -11.19 -9.55
CA PHE A 981 -33.11 -11.14 -8.21
C PHE A 981 -34.64 -10.98 -8.19
N PHE A 982 -35.18 -10.06 -8.97
CA PHE A 982 -36.64 -9.91 -9.10
C PHE A 982 -37.29 -11.10 -9.80
N SER A 983 -36.61 -11.76 -10.74
CA SER A 983 -37.06 -13.03 -11.31
C SER A 983 -37.14 -14.14 -10.23
N ARG A 984 -36.21 -14.19 -9.27
CA ARG A 984 -36.29 -15.10 -8.11
C ARG A 984 -37.49 -14.79 -7.24
N ILE A 985 -37.73 -13.51 -6.92
CA ILE A 985 -38.86 -13.07 -6.11
C ILE A 985 -40.19 -13.51 -6.73
N ARG A 986 -40.35 -13.35 -8.04
CA ARG A 986 -41.55 -13.79 -8.77
C ARG A 986 -41.70 -15.31 -8.82
N THR A 987 -40.59 -16.04 -8.89
CA THR A 987 -40.60 -17.51 -9.04
C THR A 987 -40.80 -18.23 -7.71
N PHE A 988 -40.13 -17.77 -6.65
CA PHE A 988 -40.11 -18.42 -5.34
C PHE A 988 -40.94 -17.63 -4.33
N SER A 989 -42.26 -17.60 -4.56
CA SER A 989 -43.20 -16.73 -3.82
C SER A 989 -43.32 -17.02 -2.32
N SER A 990 -42.87 -18.17 -1.87
CA SER A 990 -42.85 -18.56 -0.45
C SER A 990 -41.59 -18.11 0.30
N LEU A 991 -40.55 -17.65 -0.40
CA LEU A 991 -39.30 -17.22 0.20
C LEU A 991 -39.31 -15.74 0.57
N THR A 992 -38.47 -15.42 1.54
CA THR A 992 -38.14 -14.06 1.93
C THR A 992 -36.85 -13.61 1.24
N PHE A 993 -36.82 -12.35 0.82
CA PHE A 993 -35.74 -11.69 0.09
C PHE A 993 -35.41 -10.35 0.75
N VAL A 994 -34.15 -9.94 0.65
CA VAL A 994 -33.65 -8.70 1.23
C VAL A 994 -32.77 -7.94 0.24
N ILE A 995 -32.93 -6.62 0.19
CA ILE A 995 -32.10 -5.70 -0.59
C ILE A 995 -31.35 -4.78 0.39
N LEU A 996 -30.02 -4.77 0.33
CA LEU A 996 -29.14 -4.04 1.24
C LEU A 996 -28.35 -2.94 0.51
N ASP A 997 -27.92 -1.92 1.26
CA ASP A 997 -27.01 -0.86 0.79
C ASP A 997 -27.52 -0.07 -0.43
N ILE A 998 -28.84 0.16 -0.53
CA ILE A 998 -29.44 0.90 -1.66
C ILE A 998 -28.82 2.29 -1.83
N ASP A 999 -28.39 2.92 -0.74
CA ASP A 999 -27.78 4.25 -0.75
C ASP A 999 -26.40 4.28 -1.42
N LYS A 1000 -25.69 3.14 -1.41
CA LYS A 1000 -24.38 2.99 -2.08
C LYS A 1000 -24.54 2.65 -3.56
N MET A 1001 -25.77 2.45 -4.04
CA MET A 1001 -26.06 2.11 -5.42
C MET A 1001 -25.92 3.32 -6.34
N HIS A 1002 -25.28 3.13 -7.50
CA HIS A 1002 -25.24 4.14 -8.55
C HIS A 1002 -26.65 4.54 -8.99
N TYR A 1003 -26.90 5.84 -9.20
CA TYR A 1003 -28.23 6.40 -9.51
C TYR A 1003 -28.98 5.64 -10.63
N ARG A 1004 -28.30 5.33 -11.74
CA ARG A 1004 -28.92 4.58 -12.86
C ARG A 1004 -29.45 3.21 -12.45
N LEU A 1005 -28.70 2.47 -11.64
CA LEU A 1005 -29.09 1.14 -11.18
C LEU A 1005 -30.21 1.26 -10.13
N ARG A 1006 -30.18 2.32 -9.32
CA ARG A 1006 -31.24 2.65 -8.36
C ARG A 1006 -32.57 2.91 -9.08
N GLU A 1007 -32.57 3.66 -10.18
CA GLU A 1007 -33.77 3.84 -11.01
C GLU A 1007 -34.30 2.51 -11.57
N LEU A 1008 -33.42 1.62 -12.03
CA LEU A 1008 -33.82 0.29 -12.49
C LEU A 1008 -34.41 -0.56 -11.36
N LEU A 1009 -33.80 -0.54 -10.17
CA LEU A 1009 -34.28 -1.21 -8.97
C LEU A 1009 -35.70 -0.72 -8.60
N LEU A 1010 -35.91 0.61 -8.60
CA LEU A 1010 -37.19 1.23 -8.32
C LEU A 1010 -38.24 0.89 -9.38
N HIS A 1011 -37.85 0.85 -10.66
CA HIS A 1011 -38.73 0.42 -11.74
C HIS A 1011 -39.18 -1.05 -11.57
N GLU A 1012 -38.27 -1.97 -11.25
CA GLU A 1012 -38.64 -3.37 -10.96
C GLU A 1012 -39.52 -3.51 -9.72
N GLN A 1013 -39.28 -2.69 -8.69
CA GLN A 1013 -40.14 -2.61 -7.52
C GLN A 1013 -41.56 -2.14 -7.88
N ASP A 1014 -41.69 -1.09 -8.69
CA ASP A 1014 -42.97 -0.59 -9.17
C ASP A 1014 -43.72 -1.64 -9.99
N LEU A 1015 -43.01 -2.35 -10.87
CA LEU A 1015 -43.60 -3.47 -11.61
C LEU A 1015 -44.10 -4.56 -10.67
N LEU A 1016 -43.28 -4.97 -9.70
CA LEU A 1016 -43.65 -6.01 -8.73
C LEU A 1016 -44.88 -5.62 -7.91
N THR A 1017 -45.03 -4.35 -7.53
CA THR A 1017 -46.20 -3.88 -6.76
C THR A 1017 -47.50 -3.80 -7.57
N ARG A 1018 -47.40 -3.63 -8.89
CA ARG A 1018 -48.55 -3.60 -9.82
C ARG A 1018 -49.00 -5.00 -10.22
N GLU A 1019 -48.12 -6.00 -10.13
CA GLU A 1019 -48.44 -7.39 -10.44
C GLU A 1019 -49.45 -7.97 -9.44
N GLN A 1020 -50.51 -8.62 -9.94
CA GLN A 1020 -51.48 -9.33 -9.09
C GLN A 1020 -51.00 -10.73 -8.66
N ASN A 1021 -49.89 -11.20 -9.25
CA ASN A 1021 -49.34 -12.52 -9.00
C ASN A 1021 -48.70 -12.60 -7.60
N LYS A 1022 -48.80 -13.76 -6.94
CA LYS A 1022 -48.10 -14.00 -5.68
C LYS A 1022 -46.59 -13.97 -5.92
N HIS A 1023 -45.89 -13.14 -5.16
CA HIS A 1023 -44.44 -13.02 -5.19
C HIS A 1023 -43.85 -13.14 -3.78
N GLY A 1024 -42.54 -13.34 -3.69
CA GLY A 1024 -41.82 -13.47 -2.42
C GLY A 1024 -41.90 -12.19 -1.59
N ARG A 1025 -41.71 -12.32 -0.27
CA ARG A 1025 -41.64 -11.17 0.62
C ARG A 1025 -40.30 -10.48 0.44
N VAL A 1026 -40.30 -9.17 0.19
CA VAL A 1026 -39.07 -8.38 -0.03
C VAL A 1026 -38.92 -7.31 1.04
N PHE A 1027 -37.75 -7.22 1.65
CA PHE A 1027 -37.38 -6.16 2.60
C PHE A 1027 -36.27 -5.29 2.00
N TYR A 1028 -36.39 -3.98 2.16
CA TYR A 1028 -35.48 -2.98 1.59
C TYR A 1028 -34.76 -2.24 2.72
N PHE A 1029 -33.44 -2.14 2.64
CA PHE A 1029 -32.61 -1.44 3.63
C PHE A 1029 -31.90 -0.25 2.99
N SER A 1030 -32.16 0.92 3.54
CA SER A 1030 -31.59 2.21 3.15
C SER A 1030 -31.66 3.16 4.34
N HIS A 1031 -30.56 3.86 4.61
CA HIS A 1031 -30.49 4.98 5.55
C HIS A 1031 -31.25 6.21 5.00
N GLU A 1032 -31.24 6.47 3.69
CA GLU A 1032 -31.94 7.63 3.11
C GLU A 1032 -33.48 7.47 3.09
N LEU A 1033 -33.98 6.26 2.80
CA LEU A 1033 -35.42 6.00 2.64
C LEU A 1033 -36.22 6.12 3.93
N ILE A 1034 -35.58 6.10 5.10
CA ILE A 1034 -36.23 6.31 6.40
C ILE A 1034 -36.67 7.77 6.59
N THR A 1035 -36.11 8.73 5.84
CA THR A 1035 -36.27 10.15 6.15
C THR A 1035 -37.21 10.95 5.23
N ASN A 1036 -37.42 10.60 3.95
CA ASN A 1036 -37.92 11.64 3.01
C ASN A 1036 -38.86 11.26 1.82
N ARG A 1037 -39.46 10.06 1.70
CA ARG A 1037 -40.41 9.80 0.57
C ARG A 1037 -41.72 9.10 0.96
N LYS A 1038 -42.85 9.71 0.57
CA LYS A 1038 -44.19 9.10 0.59
C LYS A 1038 -44.33 8.11 -0.57
N GLY A 1039 -44.69 6.87 -0.29
CA GLY A 1039 -44.97 5.83 -1.30
C GLY A 1039 -44.31 4.48 -1.02
N LEU A 1040 -43.25 4.46 -0.22
CA LEU A 1040 -42.72 3.24 0.37
C LEU A 1040 -43.54 2.94 1.63
N ARG A 1041 -44.04 1.71 1.78
CA ARG A 1041 -44.68 1.30 3.06
C ARG A 1041 -43.65 1.51 4.17
N GLU A 1042 -44.01 2.30 5.18
CA GLU A 1042 -43.18 2.46 6.38
C GLU A 1042 -42.76 1.08 6.87
N PHE A 1043 -41.46 0.95 7.07
CA PHE A 1043 -40.86 -0.23 7.66
C PHE A 1043 -41.32 -0.33 9.11
N HIS A 1044 -42.45 -1.00 9.35
CA HIS A 1044 -42.92 -1.24 10.70
C HIS A 1044 -42.12 -2.42 11.27
N ILE A 1045 -40.97 -2.14 11.89
CA ILE A 1045 -40.36 -3.08 12.84
C ILE A 1045 -41.36 -3.20 13.99
N PRO A 1046 -41.96 -4.37 14.23
CA PRO A 1046 -42.81 -4.58 15.40
C PRO A 1046 -42.03 -4.17 16.66
N ALA A 1047 -42.65 -3.47 17.61
CA ALA A 1047 -41.96 -2.92 18.79
C ALA A 1047 -41.12 -3.96 19.57
N LYS A 1048 -41.53 -5.24 19.53
CA LYS A 1048 -40.78 -6.38 20.09
C LYS A 1048 -39.38 -6.62 19.48
N TYR A 1049 -39.05 -6.01 18.35
CA TYR A 1049 -37.79 -6.21 17.62
C TYR A 1049 -36.96 -4.92 17.45
N LYS A 1050 -37.38 -3.82 18.08
CA LYS A 1050 -36.61 -2.56 18.13
C LYS A 1050 -35.55 -2.53 19.25
N ASN A 1051 -35.42 -3.61 20.01
CA ASN A 1051 -34.50 -3.69 21.14
C ASN A 1051 -33.32 -4.63 20.79
N PRO A 1052 -32.25 -4.14 20.15
CA PRO A 1052 -31.11 -4.95 19.74
C PRO A 1052 -30.49 -5.71 20.92
N ASN A 1053 -30.58 -5.17 22.16
CA ASN A 1053 -30.14 -5.87 23.36
C ASN A 1053 -30.97 -7.13 23.67
N GLN A 1054 -32.29 -7.12 23.46
CA GLN A 1054 -33.11 -8.33 23.64
C GLN A 1054 -32.85 -9.37 22.56
N THR A 1055 -32.66 -8.95 21.31
CA THR A 1055 -32.33 -9.87 20.20
C THR A 1055 -30.92 -10.45 20.36
N TYR A 1056 -29.96 -9.66 20.82
CA TYR A 1056 -28.61 -10.10 21.16
C TYR A 1056 -28.61 -11.09 22.34
N GLN A 1057 -29.38 -10.81 23.40
CA GLN A 1057 -29.56 -11.76 24.51
C GLN A 1057 -30.24 -13.05 24.04
N HIS A 1058 -31.22 -12.98 23.14
CA HIS A 1058 -31.83 -14.16 22.55
C HIS A 1058 -30.83 -14.98 21.71
N LEU A 1059 -29.97 -14.32 20.92
CA LEU A 1059 -28.89 -14.96 20.16
C LEU A 1059 -27.88 -15.65 21.08
N ILE A 1060 -27.43 -14.96 22.14
CA ILE A 1060 -26.53 -15.54 23.14
C ILE A 1060 -27.20 -16.73 23.83
N ASN A 1061 -28.49 -16.64 24.13
CA ASN A 1061 -29.24 -17.74 24.74
C ASN A 1061 -29.36 -18.92 23.79
N LEU A 1062 -29.62 -18.70 22.50
CA LEU A 1062 -29.56 -19.74 21.46
C LEU A 1062 -28.18 -20.40 21.38
N PHE A 1063 -27.10 -19.62 21.41
CA PHE A 1063 -25.74 -20.17 21.43
C PHE A 1063 -25.48 -20.99 22.69
N LYS A 1064 -25.95 -20.54 23.86
CA LYS A 1064 -25.85 -21.28 25.11
C LYS A 1064 -26.67 -22.57 25.10
N GLU A 1065 -27.91 -22.52 24.60
CA GLU A 1065 -28.83 -23.66 24.48
C GLU A 1065 -28.27 -24.73 23.54
N HIS A 1066 -27.57 -24.32 22.47
CA HIS A 1066 -26.93 -25.23 21.52
C HIS A 1066 -25.44 -25.51 21.79
N HIS A 1067 -24.91 -25.11 22.96
CA HIS A 1067 -23.50 -25.27 23.35
C HIS A 1067 -22.48 -24.71 22.35
N ILE A 1068 -22.85 -23.67 21.59
CA ILE A 1068 -21.99 -22.99 20.63
C ILE A 1068 -21.16 -21.95 21.39
N ILE A 1069 -19.83 -22.12 21.41
CA ILE A 1069 -18.91 -21.14 22.01
C ILE A 1069 -18.64 -20.04 20.97
N PRO A 1070 -18.96 -18.75 21.25
CA PRO A 1070 -18.81 -17.66 20.26
C PRO A 1070 -17.40 -17.51 19.68
N SER A 1071 -16.34 -17.87 20.44
CA SER A 1071 -14.94 -17.82 20.00
C SER A 1071 -14.53 -18.96 19.05
N GLN A 1072 -15.37 -19.97 18.85
CA GLN A 1072 -15.13 -21.08 17.91
C GLN A 1072 -15.74 -20.84 16.53
N ILE A 1073 -16.38 -19.68 16.35
CA ILE A 1073 -17.06 -19.33 15.13
C ILE A 1073 -16.06 -18.65 14.19
N GLN A 1074 -15.56 -19.40 13.21
CA GLN A 1074 -14.79 -18.86 12.09
C GLN A 1074 -15.65 -18.82 10.84
N ILE A 1075 -15.78 -17.65 10.21
CA ILE A 1075 -16.26 -17.57 8.84
C ILE A 1075 -15.11 -17.90 7.89
N ILE A 1076 -15.29 -18.98 7.15
CA ILE A 1076 -14.38 -19.35 6.08
C ILE A 1076 -14.91 -18.73 4.77
N TYR A 1077 -14.41 -17.55 4.41
CA TYR A 1077 -14.51 -17.07 3.04
C TYR A 1077 -13.40 -17.74 2.22
N GLY A 1078 -13.74 -18.61 1.28
CA GLY A 1078 -12.76 -18.98 0.25
C GLY A 1078 -12.95 -18.22 -1.06
N LYS A 1079 -11.91 -18.25 -1.90
CA LYS A 1079 -11.75 -17.44 -3.11
C LYS A 1079 -12.88 -17.61 -4.16
N ALA A 1080 -13.71 -18.65 -4.05
CA ALA A 1080 -14.84 -18.92 -4.95
C ALA A 1080 -16.20 -19.12 -4.25
N GLY A 1081 -16.35 -18.74 -2.97
CA GLY A 1081 -17.56 -19.07 -2.18
C GLY A 1081 -17.54 -20.49 -1.59
N ILE A 1082 -16.43 -21.22 -1.77
CA ILE A 1082 -16.14 -22.53 -1.18
C ILE A 1082 -15.11 -22.29 -0.08
N GLY A 1083 -15.37 -22.70 1.17
CA GLY A 1083 -14.47 -22.44 2.28
C GLY A 1083 -13.06 -23.00 2.06
N LYS A 1084 -12.02 -22.22 2.38
CA LYS A 1084 -10.63 -22.67 2.38
C LYS A 1084 -10.40 -23.67 3.53
N TYR A 1085 -9.98 -24.88 3.21
CA TYR A 1085 -9.59 -25.89 4.20
C TYR A 1085 -8.29 -25.46 4.90
N ILE A 1086 -8.28 -25.39 6.24
CA ILE A 1086 -7.05 -25.37 7.03
C ILE A 1086 -6.83 -26.80 7.49
N SER A 1087 -5.84 -27.47 6.90
CA SER A 1087 -5.60 -28.91 7.04
C SER A 1087 -5.26 -29.42 8.45
N ASN A 1088 -5.18 -28.54 9.45
CA ASN A 1088 -4.80 -28.91 10.82
C ASN A 1088 -5.88 -28.66 11.88
N ALA A 1089 -7.10 -28.25 11.52
CA ALA A 1089 -8.21 -28.17 12.48
C ALA A 1089 -9.12 -29.38 12.35
N ARG A 1090 -9.11 -30.30 13.33
CA ARG A 1090 -10.17 -31.29 13.54
C ARG A 1090 -11.49 -30.57 13.80
N LEU A 1091 -12.20 -30.18 12.75
CA LEU A 1091 -13.59 -29.76 12.84
C LEU A 1091 -14.45 -31.01 13.06
N TRP A 1092 -14.94 -31.15 14.28
CA TRP A 1092 -15.91 -32.16 14.65
C TRP A 1092 -17.18 -31.93 13.83
N THR A 1093 -17.55 -32.89 13.01
CA THR A 1093 -18.90 -33.03 12.48
C THR A 1093 -19.84 -33.34 13.65
N CYS A 1094 -20.80 -32.46 13.94
CA CYS A 1094 -21.90 -32.72 14.89
C CYS A 1094 -22.89 -33.76 14.34
N SER A 1095 -22.45 -35.00 14.12
CA SER A 1095 -23.30 -36.09 13.64
C SER A 1095 -23.24 -37.38 14.49
N ALA A 1096 -22.73 -37.32 15.71
CA ALA A 1096 -22.83 -38.46 16.62
C ALA A 1096 -22.78 -38.01 18.08
N LEU A 1097 -23.93 -37.98 18.76
CA LEU A 1097 -24.05 -38.25 20.22
C LEU A 1097 -25.54 -38.25 20.64
N PHE A 1098 -26.26 -39.33 20.32
CA PHE A 1098 -27.41 -39.78 21.11
C PHE A 1098 -27.49 -41.30 21.08
N ARG A 1099 -26.79 -41.96 22.01
CA ARG A 1099 -27.24 -43.20 22.68
C ARG A 1099 -26.55 -43.29 24.05
N ARG A 1100 -27.35 -43.22 25.12
CA ARG A 1100 -26.94 -43.54 26.48
C ARG A 1100 -27.13 -45.04 26.71
N SER A 1101 -26.09 -45.69 27.24
CA SER A 1101 -26.09 -46.79 28.24
C SER A 1101 -24.81 -47.61 28.05
N ALA A 1102 -24.04 -48.08 29.01
CA ALA A 1102 -23.96 -47.98 30.46
C ALA A 1102 -22.63 -48.68 30.84
N VAL A 1103 -22.25 -48.62 32.13
CA VAL A 1103 -21.34 -49.56 32.83
C VAL A 1103 -19.81 -49.41 32.65
N SER A 1104 -19.21 -48.81 33.70
CA SER A 1104 -17.94 -49.10 34.40
C SER A 1104 -16.73 -49.76 33.70
N GLY A 1105 -15.53 -49.21 33.99
CA GLY A 1105 -14.44 -50.02 34.55
C GLY A 1105 -13.07 -50.00 33.84
N LEU A 1106 -12.08 -49.40 34.53
CA LEU A 1106 -10.70 -49.92 34.77
C LEU A 1106 -9.63 -50.00 33.64
N PHE A 1107 -8.38 -49.75 34.07
CA PHE A 1107 -7.04 -49.93 33.47
C PHE A 1107 -6.62 -48.92 32.39
N SER A 1108 -5.63 -48.03 32.54
CA SER A 1108 -4.20 -48.09 32.93
C SER A 1108 -3.26 -48.76 31.90
N ASN A 1109 -2.23 -48.00 31.50
CA ASN A 1109 -0.94 -48.42 30.90
C ASN A 1109 -0.97 -49.23 29.60
N TYR A 1110 -0.31 -48.71 28.54
CA TYR A 1110 0.98 -49.24 28.06
C TYR A 1110 1.53 -48.43 26.87
N SER A 1111 2.84 -48.37 26.87
CA SER A 1111 3.83 -47.82 25.95
C SER A 1111 4.11 -48.69 24.70
N LEU A 1112 5.05 -48.20 23.88
CA LEU A 1112 5.78 -48.81 22.74
C LEU A 1112 5.15 -48.62 21.34
N ILE A 1113 5.80 -47.88 20.44
CA ILE A 1113 6.94 -48.26 19.57
C ILE A 1113 6.61 -49.47 18.71
N TYR A 1114 6.43 -49.26 17.40
CA TYR A 1114 7.16 -50.02 16.38
C TYR A 1114 7.19 -49.29 15.03
N THR A 1115 8.37 -49.34 14.44
CA THR A 1115 8.82 -48.84 13.16
C THR A 1115 8.48 -49.78 11.99
N THR A 1116 8.61 -49.20 10.78
CA THR A 1116 9.16 -49.77 9.52
C THR A 1116 8.29 -50.59 8.54
N ASN A 1117 8.33 -50.07 7.29
CA ASN A 1117 8.45 -50.71 5.96
C ASN A 1117 7.23 -51.49 5.42
N GLY A 1118 6.84 -51.39 4.15
CA GLY A 1118 7.36 -50.63 3.00
C GLY A 1118 6.74 -51.18 1.71
N SER A 1119 6.45 -50.30 0.75
CA SER A 1119 6.56 -50.47 -0.71
C SER A 1119 6.07 -49.20 -1.41
#